data_AF-A0A5N8VH22-F1
#
_entry.id   AF-A0A5N8VH22-F1
#
_cell.length_a   1.000
_cell.length_b   1.000
_cell.length_c   1.000
_cell.angle_alpha   90.00
_cell.angle_beta   90.00
_cell.angle_gamma   90.00
#
_symmetry.space_group_name_H-M   'P 1'
#
loop_
_entity.id
_entity.type
_entity.pdbx_description
1 polymer ?
#
loop_
_entity_poly.entity_id
_entity_poly.type
_entity_poly.pdbx_seq_one_letter_code
_entity_poly.pdbx_strand_id
1 'polypeptide(L)'
;MQSSSIRHVRHMPAIGAAVALAAGLLVTVAPTAHAAAGATLPFTSVEAESATTTGSRIGPDYTQGTLASEASGRQAVRITSGQRVEFTVPAAANAVNVSYSVPDGQSGTLDVYVNGTRLAKTLAVTSKYSYVDTGWIAGAKTHHFFDNARLMLGQNVQAGDKVAFVSTGTQVTVDVADFEQVAAAAGQPAGSVSVTSKGADPSGNGDSTQAFRDAIAAAQGGVVWIPPGDYRLTSSLNGVQNVTLQGAGSWYSVVHTSRFIDQSGSAGNVRIKDFAVIGEVTERVDSNPDNFVNGTLGPNSSVSGMWIQHLKCGFWLMGNNDNLVVENNRILDTTADGLNLNGNAHGVRVRNNFLRNQGDDSLAMWSLNGPDSGSSFENNTISQPNLANGIAIYGGTDIAVRNNLVSDTNALGSGIAISNQKFLDPFSPLAGTITVDGNTLVRTGALNPNWNHPMGALRVDSYDSAINATVNITNTTISDSPYSAFEFVSGGGQGYSVRNVNVTGATVRNTGTVVVQAEAQGAAVLRNVTATGVGAAGVYNCPYPNGSGSFALTDGGGNSGWSTTWSDCSTWPQPGQGNPDPDPTRNLAKGRPATATGSQDVYTPGKAVDGDANSYWESTNYAFPQSWTVDLGSAQAVRRLVLKLPPSAAWGARTQTLSVLGSTDGSAYSTVVASQGYRFDPATGNTATVTLPAGTSLRYLRLSVTANTGWPAGQFSEVEAYLS
;
A
#
# COMPACT_ATOMS: atom_id res chain seq x y z
N MET A 1 64.46 -34.28 42.73
CA MET A 1 65.15 -34.03 44.01
C MET A 1 64.33 -33.03 44.82
N GLN A 2 64.07 -33.40 46.08
CA GLN A 2 63.83 -32.52 47.24
C GLN A 2 62.63 -31.53 47.18
N SER A 3 61.57 -31.75 47.96
CA SER A 3 61.50 -31.55 49.44
C SER A 3 60.90 -30.16 49.73
N SER A 4 59.62 -30.12 50.11
CA SER A 4 59.16 -29.88 51.50
C SER A 4 58.85 -28.39 51.73
N SER A 5 57.61 -27.95 51.92
CA SER A 5 56.61 -28.29 52.94
C SER A 5 56.79 -27.47 54.24
N ILE A 6 55.67 -26.85 54.66
CA ILE A 6 55.29 -26.52 56.06
C ILE A 6 55.95 -25.24 56.66
N ARG A 7 55.27 -24.27 57.30
CA ARG A 7 54.27 -24.30 58.41
C ARG A 7 53.65 -22.87 58.53
N HIS A 8 52.32 -22.70 58.59
CA HIS A 8 51.51 -22.44 59.82
C HIS A 8 51.56 -20.97 60.32
N VAL A 9 50.49 -20.30 60.77
CA VAL A 9 49.17 -20.76 61.27
C VAL A 9 48.22 -19.57 61.50
N ARG A 10 46.92 -19.83 61.22
CA ARG A 10 45.66 -19.32 61.82
C ARG A 10 45.40 -17.81 61.93
N HIS A 11 44.29 -17.36 61.36
CA HIS A 11 42.99 -17.30 62.07
C HIS A 11 41.80 -17.21 61.08
N MET A 12 40.83 -18.11 61.26
CA MET A 12 39.44 -18.04 60.78
C MET A 12 38.60 -17.17 61.75
N PRO A 13 37.30 -16.89 61.49
CA PRO A 13 36.61 -16.59 60.24
C PRO A 13 35.72 -15.33 60.37
N ALA A 14 35.32 -14.71 59.25
CA ALA A 14 34.07 -13.94 59.22
C ALA A 14 33.55 -13.85 57.78
N ILE A 15 32.25 -14.13 57.67
CA ILE A 15 31.44 -14.24 56.46
C ILE A 15 31.30 -12.87 55.77
N GLY A 16 31.44 -12.84 54.44
CA GLY A 16 31.16 -11.67 53.61
C GLY A 16 30.95 -12.07 52.15
N ALA A 17 29.73 -11.87 51.66
CA ALA A 17 29.17 -12.28 50.38
C ALA A 17 30.10 -12.14 49.15
N ALA A 18 30.18 -13.22 48.36
CA ALA A 18 30.73 -13.17 47.01
C ALA A 18 29.70 -12.53 46.06
N VAL A 19 30.06 -11.37 45.51
CA VAL A 19 29.39 -10.77 44.35
C VAL A 19 29.71 -11.65 43.14
N ALA A 20 28.74 -12.44 42.68
CA ALA A 20 28.84 -13.13 41.40
C ALA A 20 28.65 -12.12 40.28
N LEU A 21 29.74 -11.81 39.55
CA LEU A 21 29.67 -11.16 38.24
C LEU A 21 28.98 -12.14 37.28
N ALA A 22 27.69 -11.93 37.04
CA ALA A 22 27.01 -12.57 35.92
C ALA A 22 27.40 -11.82 34.64
N ALA A 23 28.34 -12.40 33.89
CA ALA A 23 28.55 -12.02 32.49
C ALA A 23 27.27 -12.34 31.72
N GLY A 24 26.48 -11.32 31.41
CA GLY A 24 25.29 -11.47 30.58
C GLY A 24 25.68 -11.95 29.19
N LEU A 25 25.28 -13.17 28.84
CA LEU A 25 25.21 -13.59 27.45
C LEU A 25 24.24 -12.65 26.73
N LEU A 26 24.78 -11.73 25.92
CA LEU A 26 24.03 -11.13 24.82
C LEU A 26 23.70 -12.26 23.85
N VAL A 27 22.50 -12.82 23.97
CA VAL A 27 21.89 -13.59 22.88
C VAL A 27 21.56 -12.58 21.80
N THR A 28 22.47 -12.40 20.85
CA THR A 28 22.13 -11.78 19.57
C THR A 28 21.16 -12.74 18.87
N VAL A 29 19.86 -12.46 19.01
CA VAL A 29 18.86 -13.09 18.14
C VAL A 29 19.18 -12.59 16.75
N ALA A 30 19.84 -13.42 15.93
CA ALA A 30 20.01 -13.12 14.52
C ALA A 30 18.62 -12.84 13.95
N PRO A 31 18.43 -11.77 13.14
CA PRO A 31 17.16 -11.57 12.47
C PRO A 31 16.87 -12.84 11.69
N THR A 32 15.74 -13.48 11.98
CA THR A 32 15.23 -14.57 11.15
C THR A 32 15.19 -14.03 9.73
N ALA A 33 15.96 -14.65 8.84
CA ALA A 33 15.89 -14.36 7.42
C ALA A 33 14.44 -14.62 6.99
N HIS A 34 13.67 -13.54 6.82
CA HIS A 34 12.33 -13.64 6.29
C HIS A 34 12.45 -14.25 4.89
N ALA A 35 11.61 -15.24 4.59
CA ALA A 35 11.51 -15.76 3.22
C ALA A 35 11.24 -14.58 2.27
N ALA A 36 11.79 -14.64 1.06
CA ALA A 36 11.53 -13.60 0.06
C ALA A 36 10.01 -13.46 -0.15
N ALA A 37 9.49 -12.24 0.01
CA ALA A 37 8.09 -11.94 -0.24
C ALA A 37 7.78 -12.06 -1.74
N GLY A 38 6.50 -12.25 -2.06
CA GLY A 38 6.00 -12.41 -3.41
C GLY A 38 5.73 -13.87 -3.80
N ALA A 39 5.34 -14.03 -5.06
CA ALA A 39 5.07 -15.32 -5.67
C ALA A 39 6.38 -16.06 -5.99
N THR A 40 6.35 -17.38 -5.77
CA THR A 40 7.33 -18.30 -6.36
C THR A 40 6.93 -18.57 -7.80
N LEU A 41 7.70 -18.01 -8.73
CA LEU A 41 7.39 -17.98 -10.16
C LEU A 41 8.38 -18.84 -10.95
N PRO A 42 7.95 -19.52 -12.03
CA PRO A 42 8.83 -20.34 -12.88
C PRO A 42 9.65 -19.51 -13.88
N PHE A 43 9.67 -18.18 -13.69
CA PHE A 43 10.39 -17.24 -14.54
C PHE A 43 11.22 -16.27 -13.69
N THR A 44 12.18 -15.60 -14.33
CA THR A 44 12.95 -14.51 -13.72
C THR A 44 12.92 -13.28 -14.62
N SER A 45 12.54 -12.15 -14.04
CA SER A 45 12.52 -10.85 -14.71
C SER A 45 13.90 -10.20 -14.72
N VAL A 46 14.25 -9.55 -15.83
CA VAL A 46 15.47 -8.76 -15.99
C VAL A 46 15.09 -7.41 -16.58
N GLU A 47 15.35 -6.33 -15.84
CA GLU A 47 15.06 -4.96 -16.28
C GLU A 47 15.92 -4.57 -17.48
N ALA A 48 15.34 -3.92 -18.49
CA ALA A 48 16.03 -3.54 -19.72
C ALA A 48 17.15 -2.53 -19.47
N GLU A 49 16.98 -1.62 -18.52
CA GLU A 49 18.01 -0.68 -18.09
C GLU A 49 19.13 -1.37 -17.29
N SER A 50 19.03 -2.64 -16.94
CA SER A 50 20.18 -3.41 -16.45
C SER A 50 20.98 -4.06 -17.58
N ALA A 51 20.38 -4.19 -18.77
CA ALA A 51 20.91 -4.90 -19.92
C ALA A 51 21.87 -4.05 -20.79
N THR A 52 22.59 -4.71 -21.68
CA THR A 52 23.44 -4.03 -22.68
C THR A 52 22.55 -3.48 -23.79
N THR A 53 22.74 -2.23 -24.21
CA THR A 53 21.88 -1.62 -25.24
C THR A 53 22.63 -0.64 -26.12
N THR A 54 22.14 -0.48 -27.35
CA THR A 54 22.52 0.62 -28.27
C THR A 54 21.44 1.70 -28.37
N GLY A 55 20.34 1.53 -27.62
CA GLY A 55 19.25 2.51 -27.48
C GLY A 55 19.52 3.54 -26.40
N SER A 56 18.47 4.28 -26.01
CA SER A 56 18.52 5.31 -24.97
C SER A 56 17.71 4.89 -23.75
N ARG A 57 18.29 4.97 -22.55
CA ARG A 57 17.55 4.79 -21.29
C ARG A 57 16.64 5.98 -21.01
N ILE A 58 15.49 5.73 -20.38
CA ILE A 58 14.58 6.74 -19.84
C ILE A 58 14.42 6.53 -18.32
N GLY A 59 13.99 7.57 -17.60
CA GLY A 59 13.77 7.52 -16.14
C GLY A 59 15.06 7.54 -15.30
N PRO A 60 14.93 7.38 -13.97
CA PRO A 60 13.69 7.20 -13.22
C PRO A 60 12.81 8.46 -13.16
N ASP A 61 11.49 8.32 -13.28
CA ASP A 61 10.51 9.39 -13.11
C ASP A 61 9.23 8.84 -12.44
N TYR A 62 8.64 9.60 -11.52
CA TYR A 62 7.40 9.25 -10.81
C TYR A 62 6.23 10.18 -11.20
N THR A 63 6.45 11.10 -12.13
CA THR A 63 5.45 12.07 -12.56
C THR A 63 4.29 11.36 -13.23
N GLN A 64 3.08 11.51 -12.67
CA GLN A 64 1.86 10.87 -13.16
C GLN A 64 1.64 11.14 -14.66
N GLY A 65 1.45 10.06 -15.42
CA GLY A 65 1.13 10.08 -16.85
C GLY A 65 2.38 10.18 -17.75
N THR A 66 3.58 9.95 -17.20
CA THR A 66 4.79 9.82 -18.02
C THR A 66 5.04 8.36 -18.38
N LEU A 67 5.72 8.12 -19.50
CA LEU A 67 6.09 6.77 -19.89
C LEU A 67 7.03 6.11 -18.86
N ALA A 68 7.96 6.87 -18.29
CA ALA A 68 8.88 6.35 -17.28
C ALA A 68 8.18 6.01 -15.95
N SER A 69 7.12 6.73 -15.56
CA SER A 69 6.37 6.38 -14.34
C SER A 69 5.73 5.00 -14.41
N GLU A 70 5.31 4.55 -15.59
CA GLU A 70 4.66 3.24 -15.76
C GLU A 70 5.62 2.08 -16.08
N ALA A 71 6.92 2.34 -16.18
CA ALA A 71 7.93 1.30 -16.38
C ALA A 71 8.31 0.62 -15.06
N SER A 72 8.55 -0.69 -15.04
CA SER A 72 9.17 -1.38 -13.90
C SER A 72 10.48 -0.67 -13.50
N GLY A 73 10.73 -0.48 -12.21
CA GLY A 73 11.92 0.26 -11.77
C GLY A 73 11.92 1.76 -12.13
N ARG A 74 10.81 2.26 -12.70
CA ARG A 74 10.60 3.60 -13.26
C ARG A 74 11.51 3.93 -14.45
N GLN A 75 12.14 2.93 -15.04
CA GLN A 75 13.15 3.07 -16.08
C GLN A 75 12.88 2.08 -17.21
N ALA A 76 13.31 2.43 -18.41
CA ALA A 76 13.19 1.53 -19.56
C ALA A 76 14.23 1.90 -20.62
N VAL A 77 14.30 1.13 -21.71
CA VAL A 77 15.21 1.36 -22.84
C VAL A 77 14.42 1.56 -24.12
N ARG A 78 14.52 2.76 -24.69
CA ARG A 78 13.94 3.09 -26.00
C ARG A 78 14.91 2.74 -27.13
N ILE A 79 14.44 1.90 -28.05
CA ILE A 79 15.14 1.46 -29.25
C ILE A 79 14.38 1.88 -30.52
N THR A 80 15.10 2.37 -31.51
CA THR A 80 14.61 2.65 -32.87
C THR A 80 15.18 1.64 -33.87
N SER A 81 14.81 1.76 -35.16
CA SER A 81 15.26 0.82 -36.20
C SER A 81 16.79 0.63 -36.19
N GLY A 82 17.23 -0.62 -36.12
CA GLY A 82 18.63 -1.02 -36.02
C GLY A 82 19.23 -1.01 -34.61
N GLN A 83 18.54 -0.44 -33.61
CA GLN A 83 18.97 -0.47 -32.21
C GLN A 83 18.46 -1.72 -31.49
N ARG A 84 19.14 -2.08 -30.39
CA ARG A 84 18.87 -3.31 -29.65
C ARG A 84 18.98 -3.15 -28.14
N VAL A 85 18.32 -4.06 -27.43
CA VAL A 85 18.60 -4.40 -26.03
C VAL A 85 18.97 -5.89 -25.97
N GLU A 86 20.03 -6.22 -25.23
CA GLU A 86 20.58 -7.57 -25.10
C GLU A 86 20.70 -7.97 -23.64
N PHE A 87 19.86 -8.92 -23.27
CA PHE A 87 19.76 -9.49 -21.94
C PHE A 87 20.77 -10.63 -21.78
N THR A 88 21.35 -10.72 -20.58
CA THR A 88 22.01 -11.95 -20.13
C THR A 88 20.94 -12.81 -19.47
N VAL A 89 20.73 -14.01 -19.99
CA VAL A 89 19.72 -14.94 -19.50
C VAL A 89 20.05 -15.32 -18.04
N PRO A 90 19.11 -15.19 -17.08
CA PRO A 90 19.40 -15.38 -15.66
C PRO A 90 19.37 -16.86 -15.22
N ALA A 91 18.62 -17.70 -15.91
CA ALA A 91 18.41 -19.12 -15.61
C ALA A 91 18.02 -19.87 -16.90
N ALA A 92 17.94 -21.20 -16.85
CA ALA A 92 17.43 -21.96 -18.00
C ALA A 92 16.06 -21.43 -18.44
N ALA A 93 15.88 -21.24 -19.75
CA ALA A 93 14.63 -20.75 -20.31
C ALA A 93 14.43 -21.24 -21.75
N ASN A 94 13.18 -21.34 -22.18
CA ASN A 94 12.81 -21.63 -23.57
C ASN A 94 11.68 -20.72 -24.09
N ALA A 95 11.20 -19.81 -23.24
CA ALA A 95 10.23 -18.81 -23.57
C ALA A 95 10.61 -17.47 -22.93
N VAL A 96 10.10 -16.40 -23.52
CA VAL A 96 10.29 -15.04 -23.02
C VAL A 96 8.97 -14.27 -23.09
N ASN A 97 8.69 -13.48 -22.07
CA ASN A 97 7.66 -12.45 -22.07
C ASN A 97 8.34 -11.08 -21.92
N VAL A 98 7.94 -10.09 -22.69
CA VAL A 98 8.55 -8.75 -22.69
C VAL A 98 7.47 -7.73 -22.44
N SER A 99 7.63 -6.91 -21.42
CA SER A 99 6.84 -5.69 -21.25
C SER A 99 7.47 -4.56 -22.08
N TYR A 100 6.65 -3.89 -22.87
CA TYR A 100 7.10 -2.89 -23.83
C TYR A 100 6.03 -1.84 -24.07
N SER A 101 6.42 -0.71 -24.65
CA SER A 101 5.51 0.31 -25.18
C SER A 101 5.93 0.67 -26.60
N VAL A 102 4.97 0.90 -27.49
CA VAL A 102 5.16 1.49 -28.81
C VAL A 102 4.25 2.71 -28.93
N PRO A 103 4.57 3.72 -29.77
CA PRO A 103 3.73 4.90 -29.91
C PRO A 103 2.28 4.55 -30.26
N ASP A 104 1.33 5.32 -29.74
CA ASP A 104 -0.09 5.12 -29.99
C ASP A 104 -0.42 5.08 -31.50
N GLY A 105 -1.37 4.22 -31.86
CA GLY A 105 -1.73 3.86 -33.23
C GLY A 105 -0.69 3.03 -34.01
N GLN A 106 0.44 2.64 -33.40
CA GLN A 106 1.49 1.88 -34.09
C GLN A 106 1.56 0.42 -33.65
N SER A 107 2.04 -0.42 -34.57
CA SER A 107 2.40 -1.81 -34.32
C SER A 107 3.62 -2.18 -35.14
N GLY A 108 4.22 -3.33 -34.85
CA GLY A 108 5.42 -3.80 -35.52
C GLY A 108 5.91 -5.12 -34.97
N THR A 109 7.20 -5.38 -35.18
CA THR A 109 7.86 -6.56 -34.64
C THR A 109 9.27 -6.23 -34.15
N LEU A 110 9.73 -6.99 -33.16
CA LEU A 110 11.12 -7.06 -32.75
C LEU A 110 11.74 -8.35 -33.30
N ASP A 111 12.86 -8.21 -34.00
CA ASP A 111 13.70 -9.35 -34.31
C ASP A 111 14.32 -9.90 -33.02
N VAL A 112 14.32 -11.22 -32.88
CA VAL A 112 14.87 -11.91 -31.71
C VAL A 112 16.15 -12.64 -32.09
N TYR A 113 17.20 -12.44 -31.31
CA TYR A 113 18.49 -13.10 -31.49
C TYR A 113 18.84 -13.92 -30.25
N VAL A 114 19.36 -15.12 -30.45
CA VAL A 114 19.96 -15.95 -29.40
C VAL A 114 21.43 -16.14 -29.73
N ASN A 115 22.32 -15.71 -28.83
CA ASN A 115 23.78 -15.79 -29.00
C ASN A 115 24.25 -15.24 -30.37
N GLY A 116 23.68 -14.09 -30.78
CA GLY A 116 23.99 -13.42 -32.04
C GLY A 116 23.34 -14.03 -33.29
N THR A 117 22.60 -15.14 -33.17
CA THR A 117 21.88 -15.76 -34.30
C THR A 117 20.41 -15.34 -34.29
N ARG A 118 19.92 -14.78 -35.41
CA ARG A 118 18.52 -14.37 -35.56
C ARG A 118 17.60 -15.59 -35.60
N LEU A 119 16.52 -15.56 -34.82
CA LEU A 119 15.45 -16.56 -34.89
C LEU A 119 14.57 -16.32 -36.13
N ALA A 120 13.89 -17.37 -36.58
CA ALA A 120 12.90 -17.23 -37.65
C ALA A 120 11.64 -16.47 -37.18
N LYS A 121 11.27 -16.64 -35.90
CA LYS A 121 10.16 -15.94 -35.27
C LYS A 121 10.59 -14.56 -34.77
N THR A 122 9.67 -13.61 -34.86
CA THR A 122 9.79 -12.26 -34.29
C THR A 122 8.78 -12.10 -33.17
N LEU A 123 9.01 -11.15 -32.26
CA LEU A 123 8.05 -10.78 -31.23
C LEU A 123 7.13 -9.67 -31.79
N ALA A 124 5.83 -9.90 -31.83
CA ALA A 124 4.87 -8.87 -32.23
C ALA A 124 4.73 -7.81 -31.13
N VAL A 125 4.65 -6.54 -31.52
CA VAL A 125 4.47 -5.40 -30.61
C VAL A 125 3.38 -4.47 -31.16
N THR A 126 2.53 -3.93 -30.29
CA THR A 126 1.38 -3.11 -30.67
C THR A 126 0.97 -2.15 -29.56
N SER A 127 0.39 -1.01 -29.92
CA SER A 127 -0.27 -0.11 -28.96
C SER A 127 -1.76 -0.41 -28.80
N LYS A 128 -2.31 -1.42 -29.50
CA LYS A 128 -3.75 -1.70 -29.57
C LYS A 128 -4.42 -1.79 -28.19
N TYR A 129 -3.73 -2.35 -27.21
CA TYR A 129 -4.25 -2.59 -25.86
C TYR A 129 -3.75 -1.55 -24.84
N SER A 130 -3.00 -0.54 -25.30
CA SER A 130 -2.38 0.50 -24.48
C SER A 130 -3.12 1.84 -24.61
N TYR A 131 -2.70 2.86 -23.86
CA TYR A 131 -3.23 4.23 -23.93
C TYR A 131 -4.71 4.33 -23.53
N VAL A 132 -5.03 3.86 -22.33
CA VAL A 132 -6.39 3.85 -21.78
C VAL A 132 -6.71 5.19 -21.13
N ASP A 133 -7.90 5.73 -21.43
CA ASP A 133 -8.47 6.91 -20.79
C ASP A 133 -9.66 6.52 -19.88
N THR A 134 -9.67 7.06 -18.65
CA THR A 134 -10.75 6.86 -17.68
C THR A 134 -11.22 8.19 -17.09
N GLY A 135 -11.67 9.11 -17.95
CA GLY A 135 -11.98 10.49 -17.56
C GLY A 135 -13.07 10.67 -16.48
N TRP A 136 -13.83 9.62 -16.16
CA TRP A 136 -14.79 9.63 -15.04
C TRP A 136 -14.14 9.36 -13.68
N ILE A 137 -12.90 8.88 -13.64
CA ILE A 137 -12.10 8.72 -12.42
C ILE A 137 -11.37 10.04 -12.16
N ALA A 138 -11.81 10.77 -11.14
CA ALA A 138 -11.24 12.07 -10.79
C ALA A 138 -9.72 11.97 -10.57
N GLY A 139 -8.97 12.83 -11.26
CA GLY A 139 -7.51 12.90 -11.16
C GLY A 139 -6.74 11.87 -11.99
N ALA A 140 -7.41 10.91 -12.65
CA ALA A 140 -6.75 10.03 -13.61
C ALA A 140 -6.28 10.81 -14.86
N LYS A 141 -5.23 10.30 -15.50
CA LYS A 141 -4.75 10.74 -16.82
C LYS A 141 -4.78 9.54 -17.77
N THR A 142 -4.50 9.75 -19.05
CA THR A 142 -4.16 8.64 -19.96
C THR A 142 -3.03 7.82 -19.32
N HIS A 143 -3.20 6.51 -19.35
CA HIS A 143 -2.32 5.55 -18.67
C HIS A 143 -2.28 4.23 -19.45
N HIS A 144 -1.73 3.18 -18.86
CA HIS A 144 -1.63 1.85 -19.47
C HIS A 144 -0.76 1.88 -20.74
N PHE A 145 0.41 2.51 -20.64
CA PHE A 145 1.30 2.75 -21.80
C PHE A 145 2.04 1.50 -22.26
N PHE A 146 2.19 0.52 -21.38
CA PHE A 146 2.88 -0.74 -21.65
C PHE A 146 1.90 -1.85 -22.02
N ASP A 147 2.43 -2.89 -22.62
CA ASP A 147 1.77 -4.15 -22.96
C ASP A 147 2.78 -5.31 -22.80
N ASN A 148 2.32 -6.55 -22.65
CA ASN A 148 3.18 -7.73 -22.56
C ASN A 148 3.05 -8.62 -23.81
N ALA A 149 4.16 -8.84 -24.51
CA ALA A 149 4.24 -9.77 -25.63
C ALA A 149 5.09 -10.99 -25.29
N ARG A 150 4.62 -12.18 -25.67
CA ARG A 150 5.27 -13.45 -25.34
C ARG A 150 5.69 -14.27 -26.56
N LEU A 151 6.81 -14.99 -26.45
CA LEU A 151 7.36 -15.83 -27.52
C LEU A 151 8.06 -17.08 -26.97
N MET A 152 7.73 -18.25 -27.52
CA MET A 152 8.53 -19.47 -27.40
C MET A 152 9.77 -19.38 -28.32
N LEU A 153 10.96 -19.50 -27.74
CA LEU A 153 12.25 -19.37 -28.45
C LEU A 153 12.52 -20.55 -29.41
N GLY A 154 11.85 -21.68 -29.21
CA GLY A 154 12.04 -22.90 -30.01
C GLY A 154 13.33 -23.67 -29.69
N GLN A 155 14.07 -23.23 -28.67
CA GLN A 155 15.28 -23.84 -28.14
C GLN A 155 15.41 -23.50 -26.64
N ASN A 156 16.18 -24.29 -25.90
CA ASN A 156 16.51 -23.98 -24.51
C ASN A 156 17.79 -23.13 -24.47
N VAL A 157 17.73 -21.96 -23.87
CA VAL A 157 18.88 -21.14 -23.46
C VAL A 157 19.23 -21.43 -22.00
N GLN A 158 20.47 -21.14 -21.61
CA GLN A 158 21.00 -21.33 -20.25
C GLN A 158 21.40 -20.01 -19.62
N ALA A 159 21.64 -20.02 -18.30
CA ALA A 159 22.19 -18.87 -17.61
C ALA A 159 23.50 -18.42 -18.27
N GLY A 160 23.61 -17.13 -18.59
CA GLY A 160 24.76 -16.54 -19.28
C GLY A 160 24.61 -16.40 -20.80
N ASP A 161 23.69 -17.13 -21.44
CA ASP A 161 23.36 -16.92 -22.85
C ASP A 161 22.82 -15.50 -23.09
N LYS A 162 22.87 -15.05 -24.34
CA LYS A 162 22.41 -13.73 -24.75
C LYS A 162 21.13 -13.83 -25.56
N VAL A 163 20.09 -13.13 -25.10
CA VAL A 163 18.86 -12.93 -25.86
C VAL A 163 18.70 -11.44 -26.14
N ALA A 164 18.55 -11.08 -27.41
CA ALA A 164 18.44 -9.69 -27.81
C ALA A 164 17.22 -9.41 -28.67
N PHE A 165 16.67 -8.23 -28.48
CA PHE A 165 15.55 -7.70 -29.23
C PHE A 165 16.02 -6.50 -30.04
N VAL A 166 15.76 -6.53 -31.35
CA VAL A 166 16.19 -5.50 -32.30
C VAL A 166 14.97 -4.93 -32.99
N SER A 167 14.81 -3.60 -32.94
CA SER A 167 13.75 -2.94 -33.71
C SER A 167 14.11 -2.90 -35.19
N THR A 168 13.16 -3.24 -36.06
CA THR A 168 13.33 -3.24 -37.52
C THR A 168 12.57 -2.10 -38.21
N GLY A 169 11.77 -1.32 -37.48
CA GLY A 169 11.01 -0.21 -38.04
C GLY A 169 10.31 0.64 -36.98
N THR A 170 9.44 0.03 -36.18
CA THR A 170 8.68 0.71 -35.12
C THR A 170 9.57 0.99 -33.92
N GLN A 171 9.52 2.23 -33.39
CA GLN A 171 10.18 2.54 -32.11
C GLN A 171 9.55 1.69 -31.00
N VAL A 172 10.37 1.06 -30.17
CA VAL A 172 9.90 0.30 -29.01
C VAL A 172 10.63 0.78 -27.76
N THR A 173 9.89 1.03 -26.69
CA THR A 173 10.45 1.19 -25.35
C THR A 173 10.32 -0.14 -24.63
N VAL A 174 11.44 -0.83 -24.40
CA VAL A 174 11.49 -2.12 -23.71
C VAL A 174 11.68 -1.87 -22.22
N ASP A 175 10.78 -2.40 -21.40
CA ASP A 175 10.77 -2.24 -19.94
C ASP A 175 11.50 -3.41 -19.28
N VAL A 176 10.90 -4.60 -19.30
CA VAL A 176 11.41 -5.78 -18.59
C VAL A 176 11.19 -7.04 -19.43
N ALA A 177 12.11 -8.00 -19.33
CA ALA A 177 11.98 -9.31 -19.95
C ALA A 177 11.95 -10.43 -18.89
N ASP A 178 10.91 -11.27 -18.95
CA ASP A 178 10.73 -12.46 -18.11
C ASP A 178 11.20 -13.70 -18.87
N PHE A 179 12.21 -14.40 -18.35
CA PHE A 179 12.73 -15.64 -18.92
C PHE A 179 12.19 -16.86 -18.18
N GLU A 180 11.53 -17.76 -18.91
CA GLU A 180 10.82 -18.92 -18.35
C GLU A 180 11.25 -20.24 -18.98
N GLN A 181 11.43 -21.28 -18.15
CA GLN A 181 11.52 -22.65 -18.61
C GLN A 181 10.13 -23.29 -18.62
N VAL A 182 9.45 -23.21 -19.76
CA VAL A 182 8.13 -23.80 -19.95
C VAL A 182 8.26 -25.31 -20.14
N ALA A 183 7.50 -26.08 -19.37
CA ALA A 183 7.40 -27.53 -19.52
C ALA A 183 6.75 -27.89 -20.86
N ALA A 184 7.03 -29.08 -21.40
CA ALA A 184 6.35 -29.55 -22.61
C ALA A 184 4.82 -29.62 -22.40
N ALA A 185 4.06 -29.48 -23.49
CA ALA A 185 2.60 -29.55 -23.47
C ALA A 185 2.12 -30.86 -22.84
N ALA A 186 1.20 -30.75 -21.88
CA ALA A 186 0.63 -31.92 -21.20
C ALA A 186 -0.23 -32.75 -22.16
N GLY A 187 -0.29 -34.06 -21.92
CA GLY A 187 -1.18 -34.99 -22.62
C GLY A 187 -2.60 -34.98 -22.04
N GLN A 188 -3.56 -35.37 -22.87
CA GLN A 188 -4.97 -35.49 -22.48
C GLN A 188 -5.14 -36.46 -21.29
N PRO A 189 -5.77 -36.05 -20.18
CA PRO A 189 -6.10 -36.95 -19.08
C PRO A 189 -7.05 -38.07 -19.50
N ALA A 190 -6.83 -39.29 -19.00
CA ALA A 190 -7.73 -40.42 -19.26
C ALA A 190 -9.15 -40.13 -18.77
N GLY A 191 -10.16 -40.48 -19.58
CA GLY A 191 -11.57 -40.26 -19.26
C GLY A 191 -12.08 -38.82 -19.43
N SER A 192 -11.22 -37.88 -19.87
CA SER A 192 -11.63 -36.51 -20.17
C SER A 192 -12.37 -36.38 -21.51
N VAL A 193 -13.24 -35.38 -21.63
CA VAL A 193 -13.94 -35.03 -22.87
C VAL A 193 -13.21 -33.87 -23.54
N SER A 194 -12.67 -34.08 -24.73
CA SER A 194 -11.97 -33.01 -25.44
C SER A 194 -12.95 -32.04 -26.11
N VAL A 195 -12.68 -30.74 -26.05
CA VAL A 195 -13.46 -29.72 -26.77
C VAL A 195 -13.44 -29.94 -28.28
N THR A 196 -12.33 -30.44 -28.86
CA THR A 196 -12.25 -30.73 -30.30
C THR A 196 -13.09 -31.95 -30.69
N SER A 197 -13.28 -32.91 -29.78
CA SER A 197 -14.24 -34.03 -29.98
C SER A 197 -15.70 -33.57 -30.00
N LYS A 198 -15.96 -32.35 -29.52
CA LYS A 198 -17.26 -31.65 -29.58
C LYS A 198 -17.32 -30.61 -30.70
N GLY A 199 -16.30 -30.55 -31.57
CA GLY A 199 -16.28 -29.67 -32.73
C GLY A 199 -15.63 -28.30 -32.51
N ALA A 200 -14.89 -28.09 -31.41
CA ALA A 200 -14.11 -26.87 -31.23
C ALA A 200 -13.02 -26.79 -32.31
N ASP A 201 -12.80 -25.59 -32.85
CA ASP A 201 -11.79 -25.30 -33.87
C ASP A 201 -10.49 -24.82 -33.18
N PRO A 202 -9.41 -25.62 -33.19
CA PRO A 202 -8.13 -25.27 -32.56
C PRO A 202 -7.29 -24.29 -33.40
N SER A 203 -7.77 -23.86 -34.58
CA SER A 203 -7.10 -22.84 -35.39
C SER A 203 -7.50 -21.41 -35.04
N GLY A 204 -8.51 -21.23 -34.17
CA GLY A 204 -9.03 -19.93 -33.74
C GLY A 204 -9.96 -19.25 -34.75
N ASN A 205 -10.13 -19.81 -35.95
CA ASN A 205 -10.93 -19.19 -37.00
C ASN A 205 -12.44 -19.32 -36.72
N GLY A 206 -12.89 -20.50 -36.34
CA GLY A 206 -14.27 -20.81 -35.99
C GLY A 206 -14.62 -20.50 -34.53
N ASP A 207 -15.91 -20.26 -34.27
CA ASP A 207 -16.42 -20.12 -32.91
C ASP A 207 -16.52 -21.50 -32.23
N SER A 208 -15.85 -21.64 -31.10
CA SER A 208 -15.78 -22.86 -30.29
C SER A 208 -16.73 -22.83 -29.09
N THR A 209 -17.52 -21.78 -28.90
CA THR A 209 -18.37 -21.61 -27.70
C THR A 209 -19.29 -22.80 -27.47
N GLN A 210 -20.02 -23.25 -28.49
CA GLN A 210 -20.98 -24.34 -28.33
C GLN A 210 -20.26 -25.67 -28.04
N ALA A 211 -19.11 -25.92 -28.67
CA ALA A 211 -18.31 -27.11 -28.40
C ALA A 211 -17.80 -27.16 -26.95
N PHE A 212 -17.43 -26.01 -26.37
CA PHE A 212 -17.08 -25.91 -24.95
C PHE A 212 -18.29 -26.21 -24.05
N ARG A 213 -19.46 -25.63 -24.35
CA ARG A 213 -20.70 -25.91 -23.59
C ARG A 213 -21.08 -27.40 -23.65
N ASP A 214 -20.98 -28.02 -24.82
CA ASP A 214 -21.29 -29.43 -25.03
C ASP A 214 -20.28 -30.35 -24.31
N ALA A 215 -19.00 -29.95 -24.26
CA ALA A 215 -17.98 -30.67 -23.50
C ALA A 215 -18.25 -30.59 -21.99
N ILE A 216 -18.60 -29.39 -21.48
CA ILE A 216 -18.95 -29.16 -20.06
C ILE A 216 -20.15 -30.00 -19.65
N ALA A 217 -21.19 -30.03 -20.49
CA ALA A 217 -22.38 -30.83 -20.24
C ALA A 217 -22.07 -32.34 -20.23
N ALA A 218 -21.19 -32.80 -21.14
CA ALA A 218 -20.79 -34.20 -21.23
C ALA A 218 -19.80 -34.66 -20.13
N ALA A 219 -19.12 -33.73 -19.46
CA ALA A 219 -18.06 -34.00 -18.48
C ALA A 219 -18.44 -33.59 -17.05
N GLN A 220 -19.72 -33.55 -16.70
CA GLN A 220 -20.16 -33.30 -15.32
C GLN A 220 -19.54 -34.32 -14.35
N GLY A 221 -18.93 -33.82 -13.27
CA GLY A 221 -18.12 -34.58 -12.32
C GLY A 221 -16.72 -34.95 -12.83
N GLY A 222 -16.36 -34.60 -14.06
CA GLY A 222 -15.14 -35.01 -14.74
C GLY A 222 -14.30 -33.85 -15.27
N VAL A 223 -13.56 -34.13 -16.34
CA VAL A 223 -12.60 -33.20 -16.95
C VAL A 223 -12.97 -32.93 -18.41
N VAL A 224 -13.10 -31.66 -18.76
CA VAL A 224 -13.03 -31.16 -20.13
C VAL A 224 -11.56 -30.89 -20.46
N TRP A 225 -11.08 -31.46 -21.56
CA TRP A 225 -9.73 -31.26 -22.06
C TRP A 225 -9.70 -30.24 -23.20
N ILE A 226 -8.80 -29.27 -23.10
CA ILE A 226 -8.53 -28.25 -24.11
C ILE A 226 -7.13 -28.56 -24.68
N PRO A 227 -7.02 -29.21 -25.85
CA PRO A 227 -5.73 -29.48 -26.48
C PRO A 227 -4.90 -28.21 -26.76
N PRO A 228 -3.62 -28.33 -27.14
CA PRO A 228 -2.88 -27.21 -27.72
C PRO A 228 -3.61 -26.65 -28.95
N GLY A 229 -3.70 -25.32 -29.05
CA GLY A 229 -4.39 -24.62 -30.12
C GLY A 229 -4.97 -23.28 -29.65
N ASP A 230 -5.55 -22.56 -30.60
CA ASP A 230 -6.23 -21.29 -30.41
C ASP A 230 -7.74 -21.51 -30.55
N TYR A 231 -8.54 -21.05 -29.60
CA TYR A 231 -9.98 -21.29 -29.56
C TYR A 231 -10.74 -20.00 -29.34
N ARG A 232 -11.45 -19.53 -30.36
CA ARG A 232 -12.28 -18.33 -30.26
C ARG A 232 -13.63 -18.65 -29.61
N LEU A 233 -14.03 -17.89 -28.59
CA LEU A 233 -15.40 -17.90 -28.08
C LEU A 233 -16.04 -16.54 -28.31
N THR A 234 -17.26 -16.53 -28.84
CA THR A 234 -18.01 -15.29 -29.13
C THR A 234 -19.01 -14.92 -28.04
N SER A 235 -19.30 -15.83 -27.11
CA SER A 235 -20.17 -15.56 -25.97
C SER A 235 -19.70 -16.30 -24.72
N SER A 236 -20.14 -15.82 -23.55
CA SER A 236 -19.77 -16.37 -22.26
C SER A 236 -20.23 -17.83 -22.09
N LEU A 237 -19.47 -18.57 -21.30
CA LEU A 237 -19.89 -19.82 -20.71
C LEU A 237 -20.72 -19.53 -19.46
N ASN A 238 -21.82 -20.25 -19.31
CA ASN A 238 -22.75 -20.14 -18.18
C ASN A 238 -23.08 -21.56 -17.70
N GLY A 239 -23.58 -21.68 -16.46
CA GLY A 239 -23.89 -23.00 -15.87
C GLY A 239 -22.64 -23.86 -15.67
N VAL A 240 -21.48 -23.23 -15.54
CA VAL A 240 -20.21 -23.90 -15.24
C VAL A 240 -20.22 -24.31 -13.78
N GLN A 241 -20.31 -25.62 -13.55
CA GLN A 241 -20.37 -26.24 -12.23
C GLN A 241 -19.95 -27.71 -12.32
N ASN A 242 -19.45 -28.25 -11.21
CA ASN A 242 -19.04 -29.65 -11.05
C ASN A 242 -18.17 -30.15 -12.22
N VAL A 243 -17.17 -29.37 -12.64
CA VAL A 243 -16.37 -29.71 -13.83
C VAL A 243 -14.96 -29.16 -13.69
N THR A 244 -13.98 -29.89 -14.23
CA THR A 244 -12.63 -29.37 -14.46
C THR A 244 -12.48 -28.96 -15.93
N LEU A 245 -12.10 -27.72 -16.20
CA LEU A 245 -11.59 -27.27 -17.49
C LEU A 245 -10.06 -27.30 -17.44
N GLN A 246 -9.43 -28.19 -18.19
CA GLN A 246 -7.98 -28.37 -18.17
C GLN A 246 -7.38 -28.22 -19.57
N GLY A 247 -6.36 -27.36 -19.70
CA GLY A 247 -5.53 -27.27 -20.90
C GLY A 247 -4.19 -28.00 -20.80
N ALA A 248 -3.40 -27.88 -21.86
CA ALA A 248 -2.08 -28.49 -21.97
C ALA A 248 -0.93 -27.65 -21.38
N GLY A 249 -1.26 -26.52 -20.75
CA GLY A 249 -0.35 -25.47 -20.31
C GLY A 249 -0.72 -24.14 -20.98
N SER A 250 -0.60 -23.03 -20.24
CA SER A 250 -1.05 -21.69 -20.68
C SER A 250 -0.25 -21.07 -21.84
N TRP A 251 0.87 -21.69 -22.23
CA TRP A 251 1.59 -21.35 -23.45
C TRP A 251 1.11 -22.14 -24.69
N TYR A 252 0.27 -23.16 -24.51
CA TYR A 252 -0.12 -24.12 -25.55
C TYR A 252 -1.61 -24.08 -25.88
N SER A 253 -2.46 -24.06 -24.85
CA SER A 253 -3.91 -23.98 -25.00
C SER A 253 -4.34 -22.53 -24.78
N VAL A 254 -4.83 -21.87 -25.82
CA VAL A 254 -5.15 -20.44 -25.79
C VAL A 254 -6.60 -20.23 -26.20
N VAL A 255 -7.36 -19.63 -25.31
CA VAL A 255 -8.75 -19.26 -25.53
C VAL A 255 -8.82 -17.76 -25.79
N HIS A 256 -9.44 -17.37 -26.90
CA HIS A 256 -9.61 -15.98 -27.32
C HIS A 256 -11.05 -15.54 -27.05
N THR A 257 -11.24 -14.71 -26.03
CA THR A 257 -12.54 -14.12 -25.67
C THR A 257 -12.38 -12.97 -24.69
N SER A 258 -13.18 -11.93 -24.86
CA SER A 258 -13.28 -10.82 -23.90
C SER A 258 -14.28 -11.09 -22.77
N ARG A 259 -14.97 -12.24 -22.77
CA ARG A 259 -15.95 -12.62 -21.75
C ARG A 259 -16.04 -14.14 -21.65
N PHE A 260 -15.27 -14.73 -20.74
CA PHE A 260 -15.13 -16.20 -20.69
C PHE A 260 -16.23 -16.86 -19.86
N ILE A 261 -16.36 -16.56 -18.57
CA ILE A 261 -17.45 -17.06 -17.71
C ILE A 261 -18.26 -15.87 -17.19
N ASP A 262 -19.58 -15.95 -17.32
CA ASP A 262 -20.50 -14.97 -16.74
C ASP A 262 -21.76 -15.64 -16.21
N GLN A 263 -21.88 -15.72 -14.88
CA GLN A 263 -23.01 -16.41 -14.24
C GLN A 263 -23.24 -15.92 -12.81
N SER A 264 -24.52 -15.81 -12.43
CA SER A 264 -24.97 -15.39 -11.10
C SER A 264 -25.15 -16.54 -10.10
N GLY A 265 -24.96 -17.79 -10.53
CA GLY A 265 -25.07 -18.98 -9.68
C GLY A 265 -24.26 -20.16 -10.21
N SER A 266 -23.71 -20.95 -9.28
CA SER A 266 -23.02 -22.21 -9.55
C SER A 266 -23.15 -23.15 -8.36
N ALA A 267 -23.30 -24.44 -8.61
CA ALA A 267 -23.20 -25.46 -7.56
C ALA A 267 -21.75 -25.62 -7.01
N GLY A 268 -20.76 -24.95 -7.60
CA GLY A 268 -19.38 -25.03 -7.17
C GLY A 268 -18.62 -26.20 -7.79
N ASN A 269 -17.53 -26.59 -7.14
CA ASN A 269 -16.62 -27.64 -7.59
C ASN A 269 -16.09 -27.44 -9.02
N VAL A 270 -15.89 -26.19 -9.43
CA VAL A 270 -15.26 -25.84 -10.70
C VAL A 270 -13.74 -25.86 -10.52
N ARG A 271 -13.00 -26.41 -11.48
CA ARG A 271 -11.54 -26.31 -11.53
C ARG A 271 -11.13 -25.79 -12.89
N ILE A 272 -10.52 -24.61 -12.97
CA ILE A 272 -10.05 -24.04 -14.24
C ILE A 272 -8.53 -24.05 -14.20
N LYS A 273 -7.87 -24.77 -15.11
CA LYS A 273 -6.41 -24.89 -15.03
C LYS A 273 -5.67 -25.09 -16.33
N ASP A 274 -4.44 -24.59 -16.35
CA ASP A 274 -3.42 -24.90 -17.36
C ASP A 274 -3.78 -24.47 -18.80
N PHE A 275 -4.44 -23.32 -18.99
CA PHE A 275 -4.62 -22.69 -20.30
C PHE A 275 -4.57 -21.16 -20.19
N ALA A 276 -4.54 -20.47 -21.32
CA ALA A 276 -4.63 -19.01 -21.38
C ALA A 276 -6.04 -18.56 -21.79
N VAL A 277 -6.48 -17.43 -21.23
CA VAL A 277 -7.59 -16.63 -21.78
C VAL A 277 -7.04 -15.25 -22.12
N ILE A 278 -7.09 -14.90 -23.40
CA ILE A 278 -6.62 -13.61 -23.92
C ILE A 278 -7.80 -12.93 -24.60
N GLY A 279 -8.15 -11.75 -24.13
CA GLY A 279 -9.25 -10.97 -24.68
C GLY A 279 -8.81 -9.99 -25.76
N GLU A 280 -9.73 -9.13 -26.14
CA GLU A 280 -9.52 -8.06 -27.11
C GLU A 280 -9.99 -6.71 -26.54
N VAL A 281 -9.97 -6.55 -25.21
CA VAL A 281 -10.42 -5.34 -24.52
C VAL A 281 -9.35 -4.26 -24.62
N THR A 282 -9.72 -3.08 -25.10
CA THR A 282 -8.81 -1.93 -25.32
C THR A 282 -9.23 -0.69 -24.55
N GLU A 283 -10.30 -0.79 -23.76
CA GLU A 283 -10.87 0.32 -22.99
C GLU A 283 -11.42 -0.22 -21.67
N ARG A 284 -11.70 0.68 -20.74
CA ARG A 284 -12.43 0.34 -19.52
C ARG A 284 -13.88 0.78 -19.67
N VAL A 285 -14.81 -0.17 -19.69
CA VAL A 285 -16.25 0.12 -19.67
C VAL A 285 -16.84 -0.52 -18.42
N ASP A 286 -17.07 0.27 -17.38
CA ASP A 286 -17.45 -0.26 -16.05
C ASP A 286 -18.77 -1.07 -16.10
N SER A 287 -19.72 -0.68 -16.98
CA SER A 287 -21.00 -1.37 -17.15
C SER A 287 -20.90 -2.71 -17.89
N ASN A 288 -19.78 -3.00 -18.55
CA ASN A 288 -19.61 -4.22 -19.32
C ASN A 288 -18.89 -5.31 -18.51
N PRO A 289 -19.36 -6.55 -18.54
CA PRO A 289 -18.70 -7.69 -17.89
C PRO A 289 -17.60 -8.29 -18.78
N ASP A 290 -16.70 -7.46 -19.31
CA ASP A 290 -15.63 -7.87 -20.24
C ASP A 290 -14.46 -8.52 -19.46
N ASN A 291 -14.78 -9.59 -18.73
CA ASN A 291 -13.91 -10.20 -17.72
C ASN A 291 -13.59 -11.66 -18.05
N PHE A 292 -12.53 -12.21 -17.45
CA PHE A 292 -12.30 -13.66 -17.49
C PHE A 292 -13.37 -14.41 -16.66
N VAL A 293 -13.61 -13.99 -15.42
CA VAL A 293 -14.75 -14.48 -14.61
C VAL A 293 -15.56 -13.29 -14.11
N ASN A 294 -16.86 -13.30 -14.43
CA ASN A 294 -17.84 -12.38 -13.88
C ASN A 294 -18.90 -13.15 -13.08
N GLY A 295 -19.11 -12.77 -11.81
CA GLY A 295 -20.07 -13.43 -10.93
C GLY A 295 -19.44 -14.53 -10.07
N THR A 296 -19.94 -15.77 -10.15
CA THR A 296 -19.60 -16.84 -9.20
C THR A 296 -19.11 -18.14 -9.86
N LEU A 297 -18.06 -18.73 -9.29
CA LEU A 297 -17.64 -20.11 -9.58
C LEU A 297 -18.23 -21.13 -8.59
N GLY A 298 -19.02 -20.68 -7.62
CA GLY A 298 -19.58 -21.47 -6.54
C GLY A 298 -18.54 -21.93 -5.51
N PRO A 299 -18.98 -22.64 -4.46
CA PRO A 299 -18.11 -23.06 -3.37
C PRO A 299 -17.09 -24.13 -3.80
N ASN A 300 -15.97 -24.19 -3.10
CA ASN A 300 -14.91 -25.19 -3.24
C ASN A 300 -14.35 -25.30 -4.67
N SER A 301 -14.32 -24.17 -5.38
CA SER A 301 -13.77 -24.05 -6.73
C SER A 301 -12.28 -23.67 -6.70
N SER A 302 -11.58 -23.84 -7.81
CA SER A 302 -10.20 -23.40 -7.96
C SER A 302 -9.86 -22.91 -9.36
N VAL A 303 -8.92 -21.96 -9.45
CA VAL A 303 -8.36 -21.46 -10.69
C VAL A 303 -6.84 -21.43 -10.60
N SER A 304 -6.15 -22.17 -11.47
CA SER A 304 -4.71 -22.35 -11.34
C SER A 304 -3.90 -22.49 -12.63
N GLY A 305 -2.68 -21.95 -12.67
CA GLY A 305 -1.79 -22.13 -13.82
C GLY A 305 -2.23 -21.35 -15.06
N MET A 306 -3.09 -20.35 -14.89
CA MET A 306 -3.68 -19.58 -15.97
C MET A 306 -2.76 -18.46 -16.45
N TRP A 307 -2.93 -18.08 -17.71
CA TRP A 307 -2.49 -16.79 -18.25
C TRP A 307 -3.72 -16.00 -18.66
N ILE A 308 -3.93 -14.84 -18.07
CA ILE A 308 -5.13 -14.00 -18.25
C ILE A 308 -4.67 -12.63 -18.72
N GLN A 309 -5.16 -12.17 -19.89
CA GLN A 309 -4.66 -10.95 -20.51
C GLN A 309 -5.71 -10.23 -21.38
N HIS A 310 -5.59 -8.91 -21.54
CA HIS A 310 -6.40 -8.06 -22.44
C HIS A 310 -7.91 -8.15 -22.16
N LEU A 311 -8.24 -8.06 -20.88
CA LEU A 311 -9.60 -8.06 -20.34
C LEU A 311 -9.83 -6.78 -19.53
N LYS A 312 -11.07 -6.47 -19.18
CA LYS A 312 -11.34 -5.39 -18.23
C LYS A 312 -10.87 -5.79 -16.83
N CYS A 313 -11.40 -6.89 -16.32
CA CYS A 313 -10.90 -7.52 -15.09
C CYS A 313 -10.54 -8.99 -15.35
N GLY A 314 -9.55 -9.51 -14.62
CA GLY A 314 -9.37 -10.96 -14.55
C GLY A 314 -10.58 -11.59 -13.85
N PHE A 315 -10.87 -11.13 -12.63
CA PHE A 315 -11.94 -11.70 -11.82
C PHE A 315 -12.78 -10.59 -11.19
N TRP A 316 -14.07 -10.59 -11.49
CA TRP A 316 -15.06 -9.77 -10.79
C TRP A 316 -16.02 -10.71 -10.06
N LEU A 317 -15.65 -11.09 -8.84
CA LEU A 317 -16.30 -12.17 -8.10
C LEU A 317 -17.40 -11.62 -7.20
N MET A 318 -18.62 -12.12 -7.41
CA MET A 318 -19.83 -11.75 -6.67
C MET A 318 -20.58 -13.01 -6.24
N GLY A 319 -21.33 -12.93 -5.14
CA GLY A 319 -22.10 -14.06 -4.63
C GLY A 319 -21.22 -15.16 -4.05
N ASN A 320 -21.75 -16.39 -3.95
CA ASN A 320 -21.05 -17.47 -3.25
C ASN A 320 -19.80 -17.92 -4.00
N ASN A 321 -18.63 -17.69 -3.42
CA ASN A 321 -17.34 -18.22 -3.88
C ASN A 321 -16.60 -18.89 -2.73
N ASP A 322 -17.34 -19.52 -1.80
CA ASP A 322 -16.78 -19.98 -0.54
C ASP A 322 -15.61 -20.95 -0.75
N ASN A 323 -14.50 -20.71 -0.05
CA ASN A 323 -13.28 -21.51 -0.13
C ASN A 323 -12.66 -21.59 -1.53
N LEU A 324 -12.94 -20.63 -2.42
CA LEU A 324 -12.28 -20.52 -3.72
C LEU A 324 -10.76 -20.37 -3.52
N VAL A 325 -9.98 -21.10 -4.31
CA VAL A 325 -8.52 -20.93 -4.39
C VAL A 325 -8.14 -20.40 -5.78
N VAL A 326 -7.52 -19.23 -5.84
CA VAL A 326 -6.94 -18.65 -7.07
C VAL A 326 -5.43 -18.63 -6.93
N GLU A 327 -4.72 -19.54 -7.60
CA GLU A 327 -3.29 -19.72 -7.39
C GLU A 327 -2.43 -19.95 -8.64
N ASN A 328 -1.17 -19.52 -8.61
CA ASN A 328 -0.22 -19.79 -9.69
C ASN A 328 -0.64 -19.22 -11.06
N ASN A 329 -1.41 -18.12 -11.07
CA ASN A 329 -1.86 -17.47 -12.30
C ASN A 329 -0.99 -16.26 -12.65
N ARG A 330 -1.01 -15.89 -13.94
CA ARG A 330 -0.51 -14.61 -14.44
C ARG A 330 -1.70 -13.78 -14.91
N ILE A 331 -1.84 -12.56 -14.40
CA ILE A 331 -2.89 -11.61 -14.78
C ILE A 331 -2.20 -10.35 -15.29
N LEU A 332 -2.30 -10.09 -16.58
CA LEU A 332 -1.51 -9.06 -17.26
C LEU A 332 -2.43 -8.15 -18.06
N ASP A 333 -2.06 -6.87 -18.18
CA ASP A 333 -2.65 -5.94 -19.14
C ASP A 333 -4.20 -5.93 -19.09
N THR A 334 -4.73 -5.70 -17.89
CA THR A 334 -6.18 -5.55 -17.67
C THR A 334 -6.53 -4.07 -17.53
N THR A 335 -7.63 -3.61 -18.13
CA THR A 335 -7.96 -2.18 -18.14
C THR A 335 -8.59 -1.67 -16.83
N ALA A 336 -8.88 -2.57 -15.89
CA ALA A 336 -9.24 -2.31 -14.49
C ALA A 336 -8.55 -3.35 -13.58
N ASP A 337 -9.21 -3.78 -12.50
CA ASP A 337 -8.66 -4.68 -11.49
C ASP A 337 -8.16 -6.01 -12.06
N GLY A 338 -7.11 -6.56 -11.44
CA GLY A 338 -6.71 -7.94 -11.71
C GLY A 338 -7.72 -8.95 -11.15
N LEU A 339 -8.06 -8.80 -9.86
CA LEU A 339 -9.10 -9.58 -9.18
C LEU A 339 -9.78 -8.74 -8.11
N ASN A 340 -11.10 -8.79 -8.07
CA ASN A 340 -11.92 -8.17 -7.04
C ASN A 340 -12.86 -9.20 -6.39
N LEU A 341 -12.80 -9.34 -5.07
CA LEU A 341 -13.83 -10.01 -4.27
C LEU A 341 -14.87 -8.96 -3.89
N ASN A 342 -15.94 -8.86 -4.68
CA ASN A 342 -16.98 -7.85 -4.51
C ASN A 342 -18.13 -8.39 -3.65
N GLY A 343 -17.81 -8.66 -2.38
CA GLY A 343 -18.74 -9.01 -1.33
C GLY A 343 -19.16 -10.48 -1.27
N ASN A 344 -19.49 -10.92 -0.05
CA ASN A 344 -19.89 -12.28 0.29
C ASN A 344 -18.85 -13.37 -0.03
N ALA A 345 -17.57 -13.02 -0.11
CA ALA A 345 -16.50 -14.01 -0.26
C ALA A 345 -16.08 -14.58 1.10
N HIS A 346 -16.28 -15.88 1.31
CA HIS A 346 -15.94 -16.54 2.58
C HIS A 346 -14.78 -17.53 2.41
N GLY A 347 -13.67 -17.31 3.13
CA GLY A 347 -12.52 -18.23 3.12
C GLY A 347 -11.77 -18.33 1.80
N VAL A 348 -11.90 -17.32 0.92
CA VAL A 348 -11.21 -17.29 -0.38
C VAL A 348 -9.72 -17.08 -0.19
N ARG A 349 -8.89 -17.81 -0.94
CA ARG A 349 -7.43 -17.68 -0.92
C ARG A 349 -6.91 -17.33 -2.31
N VAL A 350 -6.36 -16.14 -2.45
CA VAL A 350 -5.68 -15.70 -3.69
C VAL A 350 -4.19 -15.68 -3.41
N ARG A 351 -3.46 -16.63 -3.99
CA ARG A 351 -2.06 -16.82 -3.63
C ARG A 351 -1.11 -17.18 -4.75
N ASN A 352 0.16 -16.80 -4.62
CA ASN A 352 1.19 -17.18 -5.58
C ASN A 352 0.86 -16.77 -7.03
N ASN A 353 0.17 -15.65 -7.22
CA ASN A 353 -0.14 -15.09 -8.53
C ASN A 353 0.85 -13.98 -8.89
N PHE A 354 1.08 -13.79 -10.18
CA PHE A 354 1.81 -12.66 -10.73
C PHE A 354 0.87 -11.70 -11.45
N LEU A 355 0.96 -10.42 -11.12
CA LEU A 355 0.12 -9.36 -11.67
C LEU A 355 1.01 -8.23 -12.18
N ARG A 356 0.81 -7.80 -13.42
CA ARG A 356 1.49 -6.63 -14.00
C ARG A 356 0.55 -5.82 -14.87
N ASN A 357 0.65 -4.49 -14.81
CA ASN A 357 -0.06 -3.56 -15.70
C ASN A 357 -1.60 -3.67 -15.58
N GLN A 358 -2.11 -3.55 -14.35
CA GLN A 358 -3.55 -3.46 -14.07
C GLN A 358 -3.98 -1.99 -14.12
N GLY A 359 -5.14 -1.70 -14.72
CA GLY A 359 -5.69 -0.35 -14.86
C GLY A 359 -6.40 0.21 -13.61
N ASP A 360 -6.38 -0.54 -12.51
CA ASP A 360 -6.89 -0.14 -11.19
C ASP A 360 -6.23 -1.06 -10.12
N ASP A 361 -6.88 -1.23 -8.97
CA ASP A 361 -6.47 -2.12 -7.89
C ASP A 361 -6.07 -3.51 -8.41
N SER A 362 -4.81 -3.91 -8.23
CA SER A 362 -4.39 -5.21 -8.78
C SER A 362 -5.10 -6.37 -8.09
N LEU A 363 -5.23 -6.31 -6.77
CA LEU A 363 -6.06 -7.20 -5.96
C LEU A 363 -6.93 -6.39 -5.01
N ALA A 364 -8.25 -6.58 -5.08
CA ALA A 364 -9.21 -5.88 -4.24
C ALA A 364 -10.14 -6.83 -3.49
N MET A 365 -10.49 -6.46 -2.26
CA MET A 365 -11.70 -6.94 -1.59
C MET A 365 -12.59 -5.72 -1.36
N TRP A 366 -13.81 -5.78 -1.88
CA TRP A 366 -14.82 -4.75 -1.68
C TRP A 366 -16.07 -5.36 -1.09
N SER A 367 -16.24 -5.19 0.22
CA SER A 367 -17.33 -5.80 1.00
C SER A 367 -18.68 -5.09 0.82
N LEU A 368 -19.13 -4.99 -0.43
CA LEU A 368 -20.43 -4.49 -0.85
C LEU A 368 -21.48 -5.61 -0.74
N ASN A 369 -22.71 -5.28 -0.36
CA ASN A 369 -23.85 -6.20 -0.15
C ASN A 369 -23.68 -7.18 1.02
N GLY A 370 -22.47 -7.59 1.36
CA GLY A 370 -22.15 -8.41 2.52
C GLY A 370 -20.64 -8.48 2.75
N PRO A 371 -20.19 -8.78 3.98
CA PRO A 371 -18.77 -8.80 4.31
C PRO A 371 -18.07 -9.95 3.60
N ASP A 372 -16.93 -9.65 2.98
CA ASP A 372 -15.91 -10.67 2.75
C ASP A 372 -15.37 -11.08 4.11
N SER A 373 -15.17 -12.38 4.34
CA SER A 373 -14.73 -12.87 5.64
C SER A 373 -13.78 -14.05 5.60
N GLY A 374 -12.75 -14.01 6.45
CA GLY A 374 -11.75 -15.08 6.55
C GLY A 374 -10.95 -15.30 5.25
N SER A 375 -11.01 -14.37 4.31
CA SER A 375 -10.35 -14.43 3.00
C SER A 375 -8.94 -13.84 3.07
N SER A 376 -8.05 -14.28 2.19
CA SER A 376 -6.66 -13.84 2.20
C SER A 376 -6.00 -13.68 0.83
N PHE A 377 -5.10 -12.69 0.76
CA PHE A 377 -4.17 -12.46 -0.34
C PHE A 377 -2.74 -12.76 0.12
N GLU A 378 -2.15 -13.84 -0.41
CA GLU A 378 -0.93 -14.43 0.14
C GLU A 378 0.14 -14.68 -0.93
N ASN A 379 1.38 -14.24 -0.73
CA ASN A 379 2.48 -14.57 -1.63
C ASN A 379 2.23 -14.15 -3.10
N ASN A 380 1.56 -13.03 -3.36
CA ASN A 380 1.40 -12.52 -4.72
C ASN A 380 2.51 -11.53 -5.06
N THR A 381 2.91 -11.46 -6.33
CA THR A 381 3.81 -10.42 -6.84
C THR A 381 3.02 -9.50 -7.77
N ILE A 382 2.99 -8.22 -7.44
CA ILE A 382 2.29 -7.15 -8.18
C ILE A 382 3.31 -6.11 -8.62
N SER A 383 3.23 -5.68 -9.87
CA SER A 383 4.06 -4.63 -10.44
C SER A 383 3.22 -3.70 -11.31
N GLN A 384 3.37 -2.39 -11.12
CA GLN A 384 2.77 -1.38 -12.01
C GLN A 384 1.23 -1.46 -12.16
N PRO A 385 0.44 -1.31 -11.09
CA PRO A 385 -0.93 -0.81 -11.25
C PRO A 385 -0.87 0.63 -11.78
N ASN A 386 -1.56 0.93 -12.88
CA ASN A 386 -1.49 2.22 -13.57
C ASN A 386 -2.08 3.37 -12.74
N LEU A 387 -3.07 3.05 -11.91
CA LEU A 387 -3.67 3.93 -10.90
C LEU A 387 -4.16 3.09 -9.73
N ALA A 388 -4.56 3.75 -8.64
CA ALA A 388 -5.02 3.09 -7.41
C ALA A 388 -3.93 2.20 -6.79
N ASN A 389 -4.29 1.04 -6.23
CA ASN A 389 -3.46 0.31 -5.28
C ASN A 389 -2.85 -0.96 -5.86
N GLY A 390 -1.77 -1.44 -5.25
CA GLY A 390 -1.38 -2.84 -5.45
C GLY A 390 -2.41 -3.78 -4.84
N ILE A 391 -2.68 -3.59 -3.54
CA ILE A 391 -3.71 -4.34 -2.81
C ILE A 391 -4.63 -3.38 -2.07
N ALA A 392 -5.94 -3.54 -2.23
CA ALA A 392 -6.94 -2.77 -1.51
C ALA A 392 -7.94 -3.64 -0.76
N ILE A 393 -8.12 -3.38 0.54
CA ILE A 393 -9.13 -4.01 1.39
C ILE A 393 -10.12 -2.93 1.80
N TYR A 394 -11.29 -2.89 1.15
CA TYR A 394 -12.40 -2.02 1.47
C TYR A 394 -13.43 -2.78 2.30
N GLY A 395 -13.34 -2.62 3.62
CA GLY A 395 -14.23 -3.32 4.55
C GLY A 395 -13.87 -4.80 4.77
N GLY A 396 -14.84 -5.57 5.28
CA GLY A 396 -14.69 -7.02 5.50
C GLY A 396 -14.25 -7.39 6.92
N THR A 397 -14.24 -8.70 7.21
CA THR A 397 -14.01 -9.26 8.56
C THR A 397 -12.92 -10.32 8.56
N ASP A 398 -11.96 -10.23 9.48
CA ASP A 398 -10.91 -11.25 9.65
C ASP A 398 -10.10 -11.52 8.37
N ILE A 399 -9.72 -10.45 7.67
CA ILE A 399 -9.00 -10.47 6.40
C ILE A 399 -7.49 -10.56 6.61
N ALA A 400 -6.78 -11.21 5.69
CA ALA A 400 -5.34 -11.27 5.72
C ALA A 400 -4.65 -10.92 4.40
N VAL A 401 -3.56 -10.15 4.49
CA VAL A 401 -2.67 -9.76 3.40
C VAL A 401 -1.26 -10.14 3.80
N ARG A 402 -0.73 -11.25 3.26
CA ARG A 402 0.53 -11.85 3.73
C ARG A 402 1.58 -12.04 2.65
N ASN A 403 2.83 -11.73 2.97
CA ASN A 403 4.00 -12.08 2.17
C ASN A 403 3.91 -11.65 0.69
N ASN A 404 3.19 -10.57 0.38
CA ASN A 404 3.09 -10.07 -0.99
C ASN A 404 4.29 -9.17 -1.33
N LEU A 405 4.71 -9.18 -2.58
CA LEU A 405 5.64 -8.20 -3.14
C LEU A 405 4.84 -7.24 -4.03
N VAL A 406 4.81 -5.96 -3.66
CA VAL A 406 4.13 -4.92 -4.46
C VAL A 406 5.14 -3.88 -4.85
N SER A 407 5.28 -3.63 -6.15
CA SER A 407 6.24 -2.67 -6.67
C SER A 407 5.59 -1.66 -7.60
N ASP A 408 6.13 -0.45 -7.56
CA ASP A 408 5.92 0.56 -8.57
C ASP A 408 4.45 1.01 -8.77
N THR A 409 3.77 1.42 -7.69
CA THR A 409 2.39 1.94 -7.79
C THR A 409 2.33 3.41 -8.23
N ASN A 410 1.19 3.85 -8.74
CA ASN A 410 1.02 5.20 -9.29
C ASN A 410 0.00 6.04 -8.50
N ALA A 411 -0.39 7.19 -9.04
CA ALA A 411 -1.33 8.12 -8.42
C ALA A 411 -2.67 7.43 -8.07
N LEU A 412 -3.41 8.05 -7.13
CA LEU A 412 -4.70 7.58 -6.61
C LEU A 412 -4.62 6.35 -5.68
N GLY A 413 -3.43 5.85 -5.36
CA GLY A 413 -3.33 4.76 -4.38
C GLY A 413 -1.96 4.54 -3.75
N SER A 414 -1.88 3.41 -3.06
CA SER A 414 -0.78 2.96 -2.20
C SER A 414 -0.30 1.58 -2.67
N GLY A 415 0.82 1.10 -2.11
CA GLY A 415 1.16 -0.32 -2.22
C GLY A 415 0.07 -1.21 -1.61
N ILE A 416 -0.31 -0.91 -0.36
CA ILE A 416 -1.41 -1.57 0.34
C ILE A 416 -2.34 -0.52 0.96
N ALA A 417 -3.64 -0.68 0.77
CA ALA A 417 -4.69 0.13 1.39
C ALA A 417 -5.59 -0.73 2.27
N ILE A 418 -5.72 -0.38 3.55
CA ILE A 418 -6.72 -0.93 4.47
C ILE A 418 -7.73 0.16 4.76
N SER A 419 -8.92 0.08 4.18
CA SER A 419 -9.81 1.22 4.05
C SER A 419 -11.27 0.92 4.43
N ASN A 420 -11.93 1.95 4.96
CA ASN A 420 -13.38 2.04 5.12
C ASN A 420 -14.03 2.95 4.07
N GLN A 421 -13.38 3.17 2.92
CA GLN A 421 -13.99 3.83 1.77
C GLN A 421 -15.03 2.92 1.14
N LYS A 422 -16.30 3.36 1.15
CA LYS A 422 -17.43 2.49 0.79
C LYS A 422 -17.67 2.42 -0.71
N PHE A 423 -17.46 3.54 -1.41
CA PHE A 423 -17.92 3.84 -2.78
C PHE A 423 -19.44 3.77 -2.99
N LEU A 424 -20.08 2.67 -2.61
CA LEU A 424 -21.53 2.43 -2.71
C LEU A 424 -22.07 1.78 -1.42
N ASP A 425 -23.39 1.83 -1.24
CA ASP A 425 -24.11 1.13 -0.16
C ASP A 425 -24.95 -0.03 -0.73
N PRO A 426 -25.26 -1.07 0.06
CA PRO A 426 -24.84 -1.27 1.45
C PRO A 426 -23.40 -1.80 1.55
N PHE A 427 -22.60 -1.19 2.42
CA PHE A 427 -21.19 -1.53 2.66
C PHE A 427 -20.97 -2.09 4.06
N SER A 428 -20.08 -3.09 4.19
CA SER A 428 -19.67 -3.67 5.46
C SER A 428 -18.27 -3.19 5.87
N PRO A 429 -18.14 -2.23 6.81
CA PRO A 429 -16.84 -1.72 7.24
C PRO A 429 -15.94 -2.79 7.86
N LEU A 430 -14.66 -2.46 8.00
CA LEU A 430 -13.64 -3.31 8.60
C LEU A 430 -14.06 -3.75 10.02
N ALA A 431 -14.10 -5.06 10.23
CA ALA A 431 -14.39 -5.69 11.51
C ALA A 431 -13.42 -6.84 11.83
N GLY A 432 -13.46 -7.33 13.08
CA GLY A 432 -12.57 -8.41 13.52
C GLY A 432 -11.09 -7.99 13.53
N THR A 433 -10.21 -8.84 13.01
CA THR A 433 -8.77 -8.59 12.90
C THR A 433 -8.29 -8.57 11.45
N ILE A 434 -7.78 -7.44 11.00
CA ILE A 434 -7.10 -7.31 9.71
C ILE A 434 -5.61 -7.55 9.91
N THR A 435 -5.09 -8.61 9.28
CA THR A 435 -3.68 -9.02 9.40
C THR A 435 -2.90 -8.64 8.16
N VAL A 436 -1.90 -7.78 8.28
CA VAL A 436 -1.01 -7.37 7.18
C VAL A 436 0.41 -7.76 7.56
N ASP A 437 0.88 -8.92 7.11
CA ASP A 437 2.12 -9.55 7.62
C ASP A 437 3.14 -9.88 6.52
N GLY A 438 4.41 -9.56 6.73
CA GLY A 438 5.51 -10.03 5.87
C GLY A 438 5.55 -9.43 4.46
N ASN A 439 4.76 -8.39 4.17
CA ASN A 439 4.71 -7.78 2.84
C ASN A 439 5.96 -6.94 2.55
N THR A 440 6.37 -6.90 1.28
CA THR A 440 7.45 -6.04 0.78
C THR A 440 6.88 -5.05 -0.24
N LEU A 441 7.09 -3.76 0.01
CA LEU A 441 6.60 -2.65 -0.81
C LEU A 441 7.80 -1.87 -1.35
N VAL A 442 7.95 -1.81 -2.67
CA VAL A 442 9.10 -1.19 -3.33
C VAL A 442 8.63 -0.07 -4.24
N ARG A 443 9.09 1.17 -4.01
CA ARG A 443 8.71 2.34 -4.83
C ARG A 443 7.20 2.54 -4.93
N THR A 444 6.47 2.33 -3.83
CA THR A 444 5.01 2.47 -3.75
C THR A 444 4.60 3.72 -2.98
N GLY A 445 3.37 4.19 -3.25
CA GLY A 445 2.87 5.50 -2.86
C GLY A 445 3.11 6.55 -3.95
N ALA A 446 2.27 7.57 -4.00
CA ALA A 446 2.30 8.59 -5.06
C ALA A 446 1.57 9.87 -4.63
N LEU A 447 1.79 10.97 -5.36
CA LEU A 447 0.98 12.17 -5.17
C LEU A 447 -0.46 11.89 -5.59
N ASN A 448 -1.44 12.21 -4.74
CA ASN A 448 -2.82 12.24 -5.18
C ASN A 448 -3.13 13.63 -5.78
N PRO A 449 -3.41 13.73 -7.09
CA PRO A 449 -3.70 15.02 -7.74
C PRO A 449 -4.98 15.67 -7.23
N ASN A 450 -5.91 14.90 -6.63
CA ASN A 450 -7.16 15.43 -6.09
C ASN A 450 -6.99 16.05 -4.71
N TRP A 451 -6.13 15.46 -3.87
CA TRP A 451 -5.93 15.92 -2.49
C TRP A 451 -4.80 16.95 -2.37
N ASN A 452 -3.97 17.07 -3.41
CA ASN A 452 -2.76 17.89 -3.43
C ASN A 452 -1.78 17.54 -2.28
N HIS A 453 -1.84 16.29 -1.82
CA HIS A 453 -0.89 15.67 -0.90
C HIS A 453 -0.71 14.19 -1.23
N PRO A 454 0.40 13.56 -0.80
CA PRO A 454 0.75 12.20 -1.23
C PRO A 454 0.05 11.12 -0.40
N MET A 455 -0.19 9.99 -1.05
CA MET A 455 -0.47 8.72 -0.39
C MET A 455 0.82 7.95 -0.13
N GLY A 456 0.89 7.29 1.02
CA GLY A 456 2.03 6.50 1.45
C GLY A 456 2.07 5.09 0.85
N ALA A 457 3.16 4.37 1.12
CA ALA A 457 3.35 2.99 0.67
C ALA A 457 2.29 2.03 1.26
N LEU A 458 1.95 2.20 2.54
CA LEU A 458 0.87 1.46 3.22
C LEU A 458 -0.02 2.45 3.97
N ARG A 459 -1.31 2.50 3.62
CA ARG A 459 -2.28 3.36 4.30
C ARG A 459 -3.34 2.59 5.09
N VAL A 460 -3.73 3.13 6.23
CA VAL A 460 -4.98 2.79 6.93
C VAL A 460 -5.90 4.01 6.86
N ASP A 461 -7.07 3.84 6.24
CA ASP A 461 -7.93 4.94 5.81
C ASP A 461 -9.36 4.82 6.38
N SER A 462 -9.68 5.66 7.37
CA SER A 462 -11.04 5.79 7.90
C SER A 462 -11.86 6.77 7.04
N TYR A 463 -12.11 6.40 5.79
CA TYR A 463 -12.70 7.32 4.79
C TYR A 463 -14.17 7.65 5.10
N ASP A 464 -15.07 6.65 5.09
CA ASP A 464 -16.51 6.85 5.35
C ASP A 464 -16.96 6.42 6.75
N SER A 465 -16.08 5.78 7.52
CA SER A 465 -16.33 5.41 8.92
C SER A 465 -15.04 5.15 9.69
N ALA A 466 -15.10 5.28 11.02
CA ALA A 466 -13.98 4.99 11.90
C ALA A 466 -13.51 3.53 11.81
N ILE A 467 -12.21 3.31 11.98
CA ILE A 467 -11.65 1.96 12.07
C ILE A 467 -12.02 1.37 13.43
N ASN A 468 -12.81 0.30 13.42
CA ASN A 468 -13.18 -0.44 14.64
C ASN A 468 -12.49 -1.80 14.72
N ALA A 469 -12.11 -2.39 13.59
CA ALA A 469 -11.27 -3.59 13.54
C ALA A 469 -9.92 -3.37 14.23
N THR A 470 -9.31 -4.46 14.68
CA THR A 470 -7.88 -4.47 15.00
C THR A 470 -7.09 -4.59 13.71
N VAL A 471 -6.15 -3.67 13.46
CA VAL A 471 -5.28 -3.72 12.29
C VAL A 471 -3.85 -4.00 12.74
N ASN A 472 -3.34 -5.19 12.43
CA ASN A 472 -2.00 -5.62 12.79
C ASN A 472 -1.11 -5.64 11.54
N ILE A 473 -0.16 -4.71 11.48
CA ILE A 473 0.84 -4.61 10.43
C ILE A 473 2.17 -5.13 10.99
N THR A 474 2.64 -6.26 10.49
CA THR A 474 3.82 -6.95 11.02
C THR A 474 4.84 -7.26 9.93
N ASN A 475 6.13 -7.24 10.29
CA ASN A 475 7.23 -7.71 9.45
C ASN A 475 7.26 -7.11 8.03
N THR A 476 6.78 -5.87 7.88
CA THR A 476 6.66 -5.22 6.56
C THR A 476 7.98 -4.56 6.17
N THR A 477 8.43 -4.79 4.94
CA THR A 477 9.59 -4.10 4.35
C THR A 477 9.09 -3.03 3.39
N ILE A 478 9.54 -1.79 3.56
CA ILE A 478 9.23 -0.67 2.65
C ILE A 478 10.56 -0.11 2.16
N SER A 479 10.77 -0.08 0.85
CA SER A 479 12.00 0.42 0.23
C SER A 479 11.70 1.44 -0.86
N ASP A 480 12.45 2.53 -0.87
CA ASP A 480 12.45 3.56 -1.92
C ASP A 480 11.06 4.17 -2.18
N SER A 481 10.21 4.28 -1.16
CA SER A 481 8.91 4.96 -1.30
C SER A 481 9.15 6.43 -1.68
N PRO A 482 8.54 6.95 -2.77
CA PRO A 482 8.77 8.32 -3.22
C PRO A 482 8.25 9.37 -2.24
N TYR A 483 7.29 9.00 -1.37
CA TYR A 483 6.72 9.85 -0.33
C TYR A 483 6.86 9.20 1.04
N SER A 484 5.74 8.88 1.70
CA SER A 484 5.72 8.38 3.08
C SER A 484 5.62 6.85 3.13
N ALA A 485 6.12 6.25 4.22
CA ALA A 485 6.06 4.80 4.39
C ALA A 485 4.69 4.34 4.91
N PHE A 486 4.30 4.78 6.11
CA PHE A 486 3.00 4.50 6.71
C PHE A 486 2.13 5.75 6.72
N GLU A 487 0.87 5.62 6.29
CA GLU A 487 -0.12 6.70 6.28
C GLU A 487 -1.35 6.32 7.12
N PHE A 488 -1.80 7.25 7.97
CA PHE A 488 -3.03 7.12 8.77
C PHE A 488 -3.92 8.31 8.48
N VAL A 489 -5.00 8.10 7.72
CA VAL A 489 -5.76 9.19 7.10
C VAL A 489 -7.27 8.97 7.20
N SER A 490 -8.04 10.05 7.14
CA SER A 490 -9.47 10.01 6.88
C SER A 490 -9.68 10.69 5.53
N GLY A 491 -9.50 9.91 4.46
CA GLY A 491 -9.32 10.44 3.09
C GLY A 491 -10.49 11.27 2.59
N GLY A 492 -11.70 11.02 3.09
CA GLY A 492 -12.90 11.81 2.78
C GLY A 492 -12.99 13.17 3.48
N GLY A 493 -12.02 13.53 4.34
CA GLY A 493 -12.01 14.79 5.08
C GLY A 493 -13.06 14.89 6.20
N GLN A 494 -13.69 13.78 6.56
CA GLN A 494 -14.75 13.72 7.58
C GLN A 494 -14.20 13.62 9.00
N GLY A 495 -12.90 13.35 9.16
CA GLY A 495 -12.25 13.29 10.46
C GLY A 495 -12.61 12.06 11.28
N TYR A 496 -12.92 10.92 10.65
CA TYR A 496 -13.12 9.68 11.40
C TYR A 496 -11.80 9.20 12.01
N SER A 497 -11.92 8.37 13.05
CA SER A 497 -10.74 7.90 13.78
C SER A 497 -10.10 6.67 13.15
N VAL A 498 -8.76 6.72 13.04
CA VAL A 498 -7.91 5.55 12.82
C VAL A 498 -7.40 5.09 14.20
N ARG A 499 -7.88 3.93 14.66
CA ARG A 499 -7.55 3.38 15.98
C ARG A 499 -7.36 1.87 15.90
N ASN A 500 -6.86 1.27 16.98
CA ASN A 500 -6.55 -0.17 17.08
C ASN A 500 -5.51 -0.65 16.06
N VAL A 501 -4.57 0.23 15.69
CA VAL A 501 -3.50 -0.07 14.73
C VAL A 501 -2.20 -0.39 15.48
N ASN A 502 -1.61 -1.54 15.16
CA ASN A 502 -0.29 -1.96 15.66
C ASN A 502 0.66 -2.17 14.48
N VAL A 503 1.80 -1.47 14.47
CA VAL A 503 2.89 -1.73 13.52
C VAL A 503 4.05 -2.36 14.29
N THR A 504 4.51 -3.55 13.92
CA THR A 504 5.60 -4.25 14.61
C THR A 504 6.61 -4.89 13.66
N GLY A 505 7.90 -4.60 13.84
CA GLY A 505 8.98 -5.30 13.12
C GLY A 505 9.17 -4.83 11.67
N ALA A 506 8.86 -3.58 11.36
CA ALA A 506 9.01 -3.05 10.00
C ALA A 506 10.44 -2.60 9.70
N THR A 507 10.87 -2.79 8.44
CA THR A 507 12.12 -2.23 7.90
C THR A 507 11.79 -1.20 6.83
N VAL A 508 12.24 0.04 7.03
CA VAL A 508 11.99 1.17 6.13
C VAL A 508 13.33 1.69 5.59
N ARG A 509 13.46 1.80 4.27
CA ARG A 509 14.68 2.27 3.60
C ARG A 509 14.35 3.33 2.56
N ASN A 510 15.12 4.42 2.56
CA ASN A 510 15.10 5.46 1.53
C ASN A 510 13.70 6.06 1.28
N THR A 511 12.95 6.33 2.35
CA THR A 511 11.63 6.97 2.25
C THR A 511 11.79 8.45 1.92
N GLY A 512 11.14 8.92 0.85
CA GLY A 512 11.30 10.27 0.33
C GLY A 512 10.92 11.36 1.34
N THR A 513 9.80 11.22 2.04
CA THR A 513 9.32 12.20 3.02
C THR A 513 9.45 11.69 4.45
N VAL A 514 8.42 11.00 4.96
CA VAL A 514 8.29 10.63 6.38
C VAL A 514 8.01 9.15 6.60
N VAL A 515 8.49 8.59 7.72
CA VAL A 515 8.17 7.20 8.07
C VAL A 515 6.70 7.07 8.44
N VAL A 516 6.16 8.02 9.19
CA VAL A 516 4.73 8.07 9.56
C VAL A 516 4.12 9.39 9.12
N GLN A 517 3.09 9.32 8.30
CA GLN A 517 2.21 10.43 7.92
C GLN A 517 0.86 10.23 8.61
N ALA A 518 0.62 10.94 9.71
CA ALA A 518 -0.58 10.86 10.52
C ALA A 518 -1.45 12.11 10.31
N GLU A 519 -2.62 11.89 9.75
CA GLU A 519 -3.54 12.90 9.25
C GLU A 519 -4.99 12.70 9.73
N ALA A 520 -5.31 11.52 10.25
CA ALA A 520 -6.56 11.29 10.98
C ALA A 520 -6.40 11.59 12.47
N GLN A 521 -7.52 11.76 13.19
CA GLN A 521 -7.53 11.57 14.64
C GLN A 521 -7.43 10.08 15.01
N GLY A 522 -7.06 9.77 16.25
CA GLY A 522 -7.05 8.40 16.78
C GLY A 522 -5.71 7.99 17.39
N ALA A 523 -5.27 6.76 17.16
CA ALA A 523 -4.05 6.23 17.77
C ALA A 523 -3.44 5.03 17.01
N ALA A 524 -2.12 4.94 17.05
CA ALA A 524 -1.36 3.77 16.62
C ALA A 524 -0.18 3.49 17.56
N VAL A 525 0.22 2.22 17.64
CA VAL A 525 1.41 1.79 18.39
C VAL A 525 2.44 1.20 17.44
N LEU A 526 3.68 1.70 17.51
CA LEU A 526 4.78 1.25 16.66
C LEU A 526 5.88 0.61 17.52
N ARG A 527 6.35 -0.57 17.10
CA ARG A 527 7.40 -1.35 17.79
C ARG A 527 8.40 -1.89 16.79
N ASN A 528 9.68 -1.92 17.16
CA ASN A 528 10.72 -2.52 16.33
C ASN A 528 10.73 -2.04 14.86
N VAL A 529 10.36 -0.78 14.62
CA VAL A 529 10.42 -0.16 13.29
C VAL A 529 11.80 0.45 13.11
N THR A 530 12.57 -0.06 12.16
CA THR A 530 13.91 0.45 11.82
C THR A 530 13.84 1.21 10.50
N ALA A 531 14.24 2.48 10.51
CA ALA A 531 14.28 3.32 9.33
C ALA A 531 15.70 3.79 9.00
N THR A 532 16.03 3.87 7.71
CA THR A 532 17.30 4.42 7.21
C THR A 532 17.04 5.25 5.95
N GLY A 533 17.78 6.33 5.74
CA GLY A 533 17.60 7.20 4.56
C GLY A 533 16.25 7.92 4.53
N VAL A 534 15.78 8.45 5.67
CA VAL A 534 14.53 9.22 5.74
C VAL A 534 14.76 10.63 5.19
N GLY A 535 14.05 11.00 4.13
CA GLY A 535 14.33 12.22 3.36
C GLY A 535 13.84 13.52 3.98
N ALA A 536 12.84 13.52 4.86
CA ALA A 536 12.37 14.72 5.56
C ALA A 536 12.42 14.58 7.09
N ALA A 537 11.50 13.82 7.68
CA ALA A 537 11.38 13.64 9.13
C ALA A 537 10.85 12.26 9.47
N GLY A 538 11.00 11.79 10.71
CA GLY A 538 10.39 10.53 11.12
C GLY A 538 8.86 10.56 11.07
N VAL A 539 8.26 11.64 11.56
CA VAL A 539 6.80 11.75 11.74
C VAL A 539 6.28 13.08 11.21
N TYR A 540 5.25 13.06 10.36
CA TYR A 540 4.31 14.15 10.16
C TYR A 540 3.03 13.80 10.93
N ASN A 541 2.60 14.62 11.87
CA ASN A 541 1.39 14.36 12.69
C ASN A 541 0.58 15.65 12.79
N CYS A 542 -0.33 15.81 11.82
CA CYS A 542 -1.10 17.03 11.61
C CYS A 542 -2.53 16.64 11.21
N PRO A 543 -3.36 16.20 12.17
CA PRO A 543 -4.69 15.70 11.88
C PRO A 543 -5.62 16.74 11.24
N TYR A 544 -6.46 16.30 10.31
CA TYR A 544 -7.50 17.11 9.68
C TYR A 544 -8.86 16.36 9.65
N PRO A 545 -10.00 17.07 9.52
CA PRO A 545 -10.14 18.52 9.56
C PRO A 545 -9.88 19.07 10.97
N ASN A 546 -9.65 20.38 11.07
CA ASN A 546 -9.45 21.03 12.35
C ASN A 546 -10.64 20.78 13.31
N GLY A 547 -10.37 20.53 14.58
CA GLY A 547 -11.37 20.19 15.58
C GLY A 547 -11.81 18.72 15.60
N SER A 548 -11.34 17.87 14.68
CA SER A 548 -11.65 16.43 14.68
C SER A 548 -11.06 15.69 15.88
N GLY A 549 -9.83 16.02 16.28
CA GLY A 549 -9.15 15.40 17.42
C GLY A 549 -7.64 15.27 17.20
N SER A 550 -6.98 14.54 18.11
CA SER A 550 -5.54 14.28 18.07
C SER A 550 -5.21 12.89 17.55
N PHE A 551 -4.01 12.69 17.00
CA PHE A 551 -3.45 11.35 16.76
C PHE A 551 -2.37 11.01 17.78
N ALA A 552 -2.63 9.99 18.61
CA ALA A 552 -1.67 9.50 19.59
C ALA A 552 -0.75 8.44 18.97
N LEU A 553 0.50 8.83 18.69
CA LEU A 553 1.53 7.92 18.23
C LEU A 553 2.34 7.37 19.42
N THR A 554 2.13 6.09 19.75
CA THR A 554 2.81 5.45 20.88
C THR A 554 4.05 4.69 20.41
N ASP A 555 5.21 5.08 20.94
CA ASP A 555 6.44 4.29 20.83
C ASP A 555 6.37 3.11 21.80
N GLY A 556 6.19 1.89 21.27
CA GLY A 556 6.15 0.68 22.06
C GLY A 556 7.51 0.00 22.26
N GLY A 557 8.62 0.63 21.87
CA GLY A 557 9.99 0.16 22.05
C GLY A 557 10.63 -0.45 20.80
N GLY A 558 11.96 -0.34 20.71
CA GLY A 558 12.78 -0.94 19.65
C GLY A 558 12.81 -0.16 18.32
N ASN A 559 12.18 1.02 18.27
CA ASN A 559 12.18 1.89 17.10
C ASN A 559 13.53 2.60 16.92
N SER A 560 14.01 2.76 15.69
CA SER A 560 15.29 3.44 15.42
C SER A 560 15.33 4.12 14.05
N GLY A 561 16.04 5.25 13.95
CA GLY A 561 16.28 5.98 12.69
C GLY A 561 15.17 6.94 12.24
N TRP A 562 14.14 7.19 13.06
CA TRP A 562 13.00 8.06 12.73
C TRP A 562 12.43 8.80 13.94
N SER A 563 13.26 9.22 14.90
CA SER A 563 12.82 9.89 16.13
C SER A 563 12.50 11.39 15.94
N THR A 564 12.54 11.92 14.72
CA THR A 564 12.28 13.34 14.44
C THR A 564 10.82 13.55 14.05
N THR A 565 10.27 14.70 14.44
CA THR A 565 8.92 15.12 14.05
C THR A 565 9.02 16.35 13.15
N TRP A 566 8.26 16.36 12.06
CA TRP A 566 8.08 17.52 11.20
C TRP A 566 7.56 18.69 12.02
N SER A 567 8.24 19.82 11.89
CA SER A 567 8.08 20.90 12.86
C SER A 567 6.93 21.85 12.52
N ASP A 568 6.42 21.82 11.28
CA ASP A 568 5.42 22.78 10.78
C ASP A 568 4.23 22.11 10.07
N CYS A 569 3.10 21.97 10.75
CA CYS A 569 1.88 21.41 10.15
C CYS A 569 1.23 22.30 9.08
N SER A 570 1.70 23.53 8.87
CA SER A 570 1.21 24.38 7.77
C SER A 570 1.91 24.12 6.44
N THR A 571 2.97 23.30 6.44
CA THR A 571 3.74 22.94 5.25
C THR A 571 3.85 21.43 5.10
N TRP A 572 3.94 21.00 3.85
CA TRP A 572 4.09 19.59 3.49
C TRP A 572 5.55 19.19 3.39
N PRO A 573 5.98 18.09 4.04
CA PRO A 573 7.31 17.52 3.82
C PRO A 573 7.52 17.20 2.33
N GLN A 574 8.56 17.77 1.73
CA GLN A 574 8.94 17.46 0.35
C GLN A 574 10.01 16.35 0.30
N PRO A 575 10.01 15.51 -0.75
CA PRO A 575 11.01 14.45 -0.87
C PRO A 575 12.45 14.98 -0.77
N GLY A 576 13.24 14.45 0.16
CA GLY A 576 14.67 14.78 0.35
C GLY A 576 14.98 16.17 0.93
N GLN A 577 13.98 16.95 1.37
CA GLN A 577 14.19 18.32 1.85
C GLN A 577 14.85 18.40 3.24
N GLY A 578 14.81 17.33 4.05
CA GLY A 578 15.08 17.39 5.48
C GLY A 578 13.99 18.14 6.26
N ASN A 579 14.07 18.11 7.59
CA ASN A 579 13.16 18.88 8.46
C ASN A 579 13.56 20.36 8.42
N PRO A 580 12.64 21.32 8.24
CA PRO A 580 12.95 22.73 8.26
C PRO A 580 13.55 23.15 9.60
N ASP A 581 14.47 24.11 9.53
CA ASP A 581 15.06 24.71 10.72
C ASP A 581 13.99 25.32 11.63
N PRO A 582 14.20 25.33 12.96
CA PRO A 582 13.25 25.95 13.88
C PRO A 582 13.18 27.47 13.67
N ASP A 583 12.07 27.96 13.13
CA ASP A 583 11.78 29.40 13.06
C ASP A 583 11.45 29.96 14.46
N PRO A 584 12.24 30.90 15.02
CA PRO A 584 11.99 31.46 16.34
C PRO A 584 10.67 32.24 16.48
N THR A 585 10.16 32.75 15.36
CA THR A 585 8.93 33.54 15.28
C THR A 585 7.68 32.69 15.05
N ARG A 586 7.84 31.38 14.83
CA ARG A 586 6.74 30.46 14.59
C ARG A 586 6.00 30.08 15.87
N ASN A 587 4.67 30.14 15.82
CA ASN A 587 3.83 29.55 16.86
C ASN A 587 3.87 28.02 16.76
N LEU A 588 4.60 27.37 17.67
CA LEU A 588 4.79 25.93 17.73
C LEU A 588 3.51 25.15 18.09
N ALA A 589 2.53 25.81 18.69
CA ALA A 589 1.27 25.20 19.12
C ALA A 589 0.20 25.24 18.02
N LYS A 590 0.34 26.09 17.00
CA LYS A 590 -0.67 26.26 15.94
C LYS A 590 -0.92 24.94 15.20
N GLY A 591 -2.19 24.53 15.13
CA GLY A 591 -2.66 23.30 14.49
C GLY A 591 -2.27 22.00 15.22
N ARG A 592 -1.62 22.08 16.39
CA ARG A 592 -1.17 20.90 17.13
C ARG A 592 -2.33 20.26 17.92
N PRO A 593 -2.32 18.93 18.09
CA PRO A 593 -3.20 18.22 19.01
C PRO A 593 -3.33 18.85 20.41
N ALA A 594 -4.56 19.19 20.81
CA ALA A 594 -4.87 19.71 22.14
C ALA A 594 -5.96 18.91 22.87
N THR A 595 -5.82 18.78 24.18
CA THR A 595 -6.74 18.08 25.09
C THR A 595 -7.06 18.95 26.30
N ALA A 596 -8.17 18.69 27.00
CA ALA A 596 -8.51 19.39 28.22
C ALA A 596 -9.23 18.47 29.22
N THR A 597 -9.30 18.88 30.49
CA THR A 597 -10.09 18.21 31.54
C THR A 597 -11.59 18.25 31.26
N GLY A 598 -12.04 19.21 30.44
CA GLY A 598 -13.42 19.33 29.99
C GLY A 598 -13.57 20.50 29.02
N SER A 599 -14.73 20.56 28.36
CA SER A 599 -15.14 21.72 27.56
C SER A 599 -16.64 21.96 27.69
N GLN A 600 -17.09 23.18 27.40
CA GLN A 600 -18.51 23.50 27.23
C GLN A 600 -18.93 23.52 25.77
N ASP A 601 -20.07 22.91 25.48
CA ASP A 601 -20.74 22.94 24.17
C ASP A 601 -19.73 22.71 23.00
N VAL A 602 -19.69 23.61 22.02
CA VAL A 602 -18.79 23.56 20.85
C VAL A 602 -17.40 24.15 21.11
N TYR A 603 -17.06 24.57 22.33
CA TYR A 603 -15.80 25.26 22.67
C TYR A 603 -14.68 24.27 23.03
N THR A 604 -14.34 23.41 22.07
CA THR A 604 -13.39 22.29 22.23
C THR A 604 -11.93 22.75 22.37
N PRO A 605 -11.03 21.96 22.99
CA PRO A 605 -9.64 22.35 23.24
C PRO A 605 -8.83 22.70 21.98
N GLY A 606 -9.17 22.12 20.82
CA GLY A 606 -8.51 22.43 19.55
C GLY A 606 -8.70 23.88 19.10
N LYS A 607 -9.74 24.57 19.58
CA LYS A 607 -10.00 25.98 19.27
C LYS A 607 -8.98 26.96 19.86
N ALA A 608 -8.17 26.52 20.81
CA ALA A 608 -7.11 27.36 21.38
C ALA A 608 -5.80 27.33 20.56
N VAL A 609 -5.78 26.60 19.44
CA VAL A 609 -4.60 26.44 18.58
C VAL A 609 -4.96 26.50 17.10
N ASP A 610 -6.17 26.94 16.75
CA ASP A 610 -6.67 26.93 15.37
C ASP A 610 -6.18 28.11 14.52
N GLY A 611 -5.64 29.16 15.15
CA GLY A 611 -5.22 30.39 14.49
C GLY A 611 -6.35 31.39 14.27
N ASP A 612 -7.55 31.17 14.83
CA ASP A 612 -8.69 32.08 14.78
C ASP A 612 -8.94 32.73 16.15
N ALA A 613 -8.55 34.00 16.28
CA ALA A 613 -8.76 34.74 17.51
C ALA A 613 -10.23 34.95 17.91
N ASN A 614 -11.21 34.68 17.05
CA ASN A 614 -12.64 34.78 17.39
C ASN A 614 -13.24 33.46 17.91
N SER A 615 -12.52 32.36 17.68
CA SER A 615 -12.76 31.03 18.24
C SER A 615 -12.23 30.96 19.67
N TYR A 616 -12.69 29.99 20.48
CA TYR A 616 -12.10 29.74 21.81
C TYR A 616 -12.44 28.36 22.38
N TRP A 617 -11.54 27.87 23.24
CA TRP A 617 -11.83 26.82 24.21
C TRP A 617 -12.43 27.42 25.47
N GLU A 618 -13.44 26.75 26.04
CA GLU A 618 -14.00 27.05 27.37
C GLU A 618 -14.12 25.77 28.17
N SER A 619 -13.53 25.74 29.37
CA SER A 619 -13.61 24.59 30.26
C SER A 619 -15.02 24.39 30.84
N THR A 620 -15.26 23.26 31.52
CA THR A 620 -16.49 23.07 32.30
C THR A 620 -16.65 24.17 33.36
N ASN A 621 -17.84 24.78 33.41
CA ASN A 621 -18.16 25.89 34.32
C ASN A 621 -18.16 25.44 35.79
N TYR A 622 -17.69 26.33 36.67
CA TYR A 622 -17.64 26.15 38.13
C TYR A 622 -16.83 24.92 38.58
N ALA A 623 -15.91 24.43 37.75
CA ALA A 623 -15.17 23.18 37.97
C ALA A 623 -13.65 23.38 38.11
N PHE A 624 -13.18 24.56 38.50
CA PHE A 624 -11.75 24.78 38.72
C PHE A 624 -11.16 23.81 39.78
N PRO A 625 -9.90 23.33 39.61
CA PRO A 625 -8.98 23.65 38.52
C PRO A 625 -9.32 22.92 37.22
N GLN A 626 -9.04 23.57 36.09
CA GLN A 626 -9.21 23.01 34.75
C GLN A 626 -7.89 23.07 33.98
N SER A 627 -7.58 22.02 33.23
CA SER A 627 -6.34 21.93 32.46
C SER A 627 -6.62 21.92 30.96
N TRP A 628 -5.77 22.61 30.21
CA TRP A 628 -5.65 22.53 28.76
C TRP A 628 -4.21 22.12 28.42
N THR A 629 -4.02 21.15 27.54
CA THR A 629 -2.71 20.58 27.18
C THR A 629 -2.54 20.47 25.68
N VAL A 630 -1.40 20.90 25.14
CA VAL A 630 -1.01 20.71 23.73
C VAL A 630 0.25 19.85 23.62
N ASP A 631 0.27 18.92 22.65
CA ASP A 631 1.46 18.16 22.26
C ASP A 631 2.17 18.88 21.10
N LEU A 632 3.36 19.45 21.36
CA LEU A 632 4.18 20.13 20.36
C LEU A 632 4.84 19.16 19.36
N GLY A 633 4.66 17.86 19.52
CA GLY A 633 5.15 16.79 18.64
C GLY A 633 6.57 16.31 18.95
N SER A 634 7.40 17.14 19.58
CA SER A 634 8.74 16.78 20.11
C SER A 634 9.14 17.74 21.22
N ALA A 635 10.22 17.46 21.95
CA ALA A 635 10.72 18.36 22.97
C ALA A 635 11.22 19.68 22.34
N GLN A 636 10.60 20.79 22.72
CA GLN A 636 10.88 22.14 22.21
C GLN A 636 11.46 23.03 23.30
N ALA A 637 12.42 23.86 22.90
CA ALA A 637 13.05 24.87 23.73
C ALA A 637 12.17 26.12 23.86
N VAL A 638 10.94 25.98 24.34
CA VAL A 638 9.98 27.08 24.45
C VAL A 638 10.51 28.15 25.42
N ARG A 639 10.41 29.42 25.03
CA ARG A 639 10.84 30.59 25.82
C ARG A 639 9.71 31.53 26.17
N ARG A 640 8.65 31.54 25.38
CA ARG A 640 7.54 32.48 25.54
C ARG A 640 6.22 31.86 25.12
N LEU A 641 5.19 32.13 25.90
CA LEU A 641 3.79 31.89 25.52
C LEU A 641 3.08 33.21 25.30
N VAL A 642 2.14 33.22 24.35
CA VAL A 642 1.19 34.30 24.16
C VAL A 642 -0.21 33.70 24.30
N LEU A 643 -0.90 34.07 25.37
CA LEU A 643 -2.25 33.64 25.66
C LEU A 643 -3.22 34.72 25.21
N LYS A 644 -4.31 34.34 24.53
CA LYS A 644 -5.30 35.29 24.04
C LYS A 644 -6.72 34.92 24.47
N LEU A 645 -7.56 35.95 24.53
CA LEU A 645 -9.02 35.84 24.52
C LEU A 645 -9.56 36.54 23.27
N PRO A 646 -10.82 36.27 22.86
CA PRO A 646 -11.35 36.93 21.69
C PRO A 646 -11.29 38.47 21.79
N PRO A 647 -10.94 39.16 20.70
CA PRO A 647 -10.58 40.57 20.74
C PRO A 647 -11.78 41.51 20.99
N SER A 648 -13.01 40.99 20.89
CA SER A 648 -14.23 41.77 21.10
C SER A 648 -14.27 42.41 22.48
N ALA A 649 -14.59 43.71 22.53
CA ALA A 649 -14.75 44.47 23.77
C ALA A 649 -15.81 43.86 24.71
N ALA A 650 -16.76 43.07 24.18
CA ALA A 650 -17.76 42.36 24.97
C ALA A 650 -17.16 41.36 25.99
N TRP A 651 -15.92 40.92 25.78
CA TRP A 651 -15.21 40.09 26.75
C TRP A 651 -14.81 40.88 28.01
N GLY A 652 -14.62 42.19 27.92
CA GLY A 652 -14.21 43.01 29.07
C GLY A 652 -12.84 42.61 29.67
N ALA A 653 -12.31 43.47 30.53
CA ALA A 653 -11.05 43.18 31.20
C ALA A 653 -11.24 42.13 32.29
N ARG A 654 -10.36 41.12 32.33
CA ARG A 654 -10.43 40.01 33.30
C ARG A 654 -9.05 39.45 33.63
N THR A 655 -8.94 38.74 34.73
CA THR A 655 -7.70 38.05 35.13
C THR A 655 -7.96 36.55 35.22
N GLN A 656 -7.13 35.74 34.58
CA GLN A 656 -7.11 34.29 34.79
C GLN A 656 -5.88 33.91 35.60
N THR A 657 -6.07 33.16 36.68
CA THR A 657 -4.99 32.62 37.52
C THR A 657 -4.63 31.24 37.02
N LEU A 658 -3.37 31.05 36.59
CA LEU A 658 -2.90 29.78 36.04
C LEU A 658 -1.43 29.51 36.34
N SER A 659 -1.05 28.23 36.23
CA SER A 659 0.34 27.77 36.18
C SER A 659 0.64 27.13 34.83
N VAL A 660 1.91 27.14 34.42
CA VAL A 660 2.40 26.43 33.23
C VAL A 660 3.14 25.18 33.68
N LEU A 661 2.75 24.03 33.16
CA LEU A 661 3.41 22.75 33.39
C LEU A 661 3.99 22.20 32.09
N GLY A 662 5.11 21.48 32.19
CA GLY A 662 5.79 20.84 31.08
C GLY A 662 6.01 19.35 31.33
N SER A 663 5.94 18.56 30.26
CA SER A 663 6.28 17.14 30.27
C SER A 663 6.97 16.74 28.96
N THR A 664 7.84 15.73 29.02
CA THR A 664 8.42 15.08 27.84
C THR A 664 7.67 13.82 27.42
N ASP A 665 6.90 13.21 28.33
CA ASP A 665 6.23 11.91 28.14
C ASP A 665 4.69 11.99 28.18
N GLY A 666 4.14 13.16 28.55
CA GLY A 666 2.70 13.41 28.56
C GLY A 666 1.98 12.90 29.80
N SER A 667 2.70 12.29 30.76
CA SER A 667 2.18 11.70 31.99
C SER A 667 2.77 12.36 33.25
N ALA A 668 4.08 12.57 33.30
CA ALA A 668 4.78 13.22 34.40
C ALA A 668 4.95 14.70 34.09
N TYR A 669 4.22 15.56 34.81
CA TYR A 669 4.28 17.02 34.65
C TYR A 669 5.07 17.65 35.78
N SER A 670 5.88 18.64 35.41
CA SER A 670 6.57 19.53 36.35
C SER A 670 6.11 20.96 36.14
N THR A 671 6.06 21.74 37.22
CA THR A 671 5.73 23.17 37.14
C THR A 671 6.90 23.92 36.49
N VAL A 672 6.63 24.57 35.35
CA VAL A 672 7.58 25.42 34.63
C VAL A 672 7.45 26.87 35.07
N VAL A 673 6.22 27.34 35.25
CA VAL A 673 5.88 28.67 35.79
C VAL A 673 4.87 28.49 36.91
N ALA A 674 5.17 29.03 38.08
CA ALA A 674 4.30 28.97 39.25
C ALA A 674 2.96 29.68 39.01
N SER A 675 1.95 29.34 39.81
CA SER A 675 0.61 29.91 39.68
C SER A 675 0.62 31.42 39.91
N GLN A 676 0.10 32.18 38.94
CA GLN A 676 -0.07 33.63 39.05
C GLN A 676 -1.24 34.13 38.17
N GLY A 677 -1.72 35.34 38.46
CA GLY A 677 -2.79 35.99 37.70
C GLY A 677 -2.27 36.69 36.43
N TYR A 678 -2.89 36.41 35.28
CA TYR A 678 -2.61 37.09 34.02
C TYR A 678 -3.84 37.90 33.58
N ARG A 679 -3.64 39.20 33.40
CA ARG A 679 -4.69 40.13 33.02
C ARG A 679 -4.84 40.18 31.50
N PHE A 680 -6.06 40.05 31.04
CA PHE A 680 -6.51 40.25 29.66
C PHE A 680 -7.35 41.52 29.61
N ASP A 681 -7.04 42.41 28.67
CA ASP A 681 -7.77 43.67 28.48
C ASP A 681 -8.02 43.91 27.00
N PRO A 682 -9.29 44.10 26.57
CA PRO A 682 -9.59 44.41 25.18
C PRO A 682 -8.85 45.68 24.68
N ALA A 683 -8.56 46.64 25.56
CA ALA A 683 -7.81 47.84 25.21
C ALA A 683 -6.35 47.56 24.79
N THR A 684 -5.80 46.42 25.19
CA THR A 684 -4.45 45.95 24.81
C THR A 684 -4.52 44.67 23.97
N GLY A 685 -5.64 44.41 23.31
CA GLY A 685 -5.82 43.26 22.41
C GLY A 685 -6.07 41.92 23.10
N ASN A 686 -6.55 41.92 24.35
CA ASN A 686 -6.93 40.70 25.09
C ASN A 686 -5.83 39.63 25.09
N THR A 687 -4.58 40.05 25.30
CA THR A 687 -3.41 39.20 25.22
C THR A 687 -2.59 39.28 26.51
N ALA A 688 -2.03 38.15 26.94
CA ALA A 688 -1.08 38.05 28.05
C ALA A 688 0.15 37.24 27.62
N THR A 689 1.35 37.71 27.98
CA THR A 689 2.61 37.02 27.67
C THR A 689 3.16 36.31 28.90
N VAL A 690 3.62 35.07 28.74
CA VAL A 690 4.28 34.29 29.78
C VAL A 690 5.71 33.97 29.36
N THR A 691 6.70 34.43 30.13
CA THR A 691 8.11 34.08 29.90
C THR A 691 8.45 32.77 30.61
N LEU A 692 9.08 31.83 29.89
CA LEU A 692 9.50 30.54 30.42
C LEU A 692 11.02 30.56 30.71
N PRO A 693 11.49 29.81 31.73
CA PRO A 693 12.91 29.70 32.02
C PRO A 693 13.75 29.23 30.83
N ALA A 694 14.99 29.72 30.71
CA ALA A 694 15.89 29.37 29.59
C ALA A 694 16.23 27.86 29.52
N GLY A 695 16.14 27.14 30.63
CA GLY A 695 16.33 25.69 30.69
C GLY A 695 15.11 24.86 30.27
N THR A 696 13.99 25.49 29.90
CA THR A 696 12.77 24.77 29.54
C THR A 696 12.97 23.99 28.25
N SER A 697 12.68 22.69 28.33
CA SER A 697 12.53 21.77 27.21
C SER A 697 11.33 20.88 27.50
N LEU A 698 10.26 21.02 26.72
CA LEU A 698 9.01 20.28 26.92
C LEU A 698 8.41 19.87 25.59
N ARG A 699 7.75 18.72 25.55
CA ARG A 699 6.92 18.28 24.42
C ARG A 699 5.46 18.62 24.67
N TYR A 700 4.98 18.33 25.88
CA TYR A 700 3.61 18.61 26.30
C TYR A 700 3.60 19.87 27.15
N LEU A 701 2.84 20.87 26.69
CA LEU A 701 2.60 22.11 27.42
C LEU A 701 1.21 22.05 28.02
N ARG A 702 1.09 22.26 29.34
CA ARG A 702 -0.18 22.28 30.06
C ARG A 702 -0.38 23.60 30.79
N LEU A 703 -1.54 24.23 30.58
CA LEU A 703 -2.03 25.32 31.41
C LEU A 703 -3.00 24.76 32.43
N SER A 704 -2.77 25.01 33.72
CA SER A 704 -3.70 24.66 34.80
C SER A 704 -4.30 25.94 35.39
N VAL A 705 -5.57 26.19 35.07
CA VAL A 705 -6.32 27.40 35.46
C VAL A 705 -7.09 27.15 36.74
N THR A 706 -6.98 28.05 37.72
CA THR A 706 -7.62 27.93 39.04
C THR A 706 -8.65 29.02 39.33
N ALA A 707 -8.64 30.13 38.60
CA ALA A 707 -9.63 31.20 38.73
C ALA A 707 -9.72 32.04 37.45
N ASN A 708 -10.88 32.66 37.21
CA ASN A 708 -11.12 33.67 36.18
C ASN A 708 -12.10 34.71 36.73
N THR A 709 -11.75 35.99 36.71
CA THR A 709 -12.59 37.06 37.29
C THR A 709 -13.77 37.46 36.41
N GLY A 710 -13.75 37.11 35.12
CA GLY A 710 -14.78 37.50 34.15
C GLY A 710 -15.79 36.41 33.82
N TRP A 711 -15.48 35.13 34.11
CA TRP A 711 -16.33 33.98 33.80
C TRP A 711 -15.95 32.79 34.69
N PRO A 712 -16.87 31.88 35.07
CA PRO A 712 -16.58 30.75 35.95
C PRO A 712 -15.89 29.56 35.24
N ALA A 713 -15.07 29.80 34.23
CA ALA A 713 -14.33 28.78 33.48
C ALA A 713 -12.99 29.31 32.95
N GLY A 714 -12.07 28.41 32.63
CA GLY A 714 -10.85 28.73 31.89
C GLY A 714 -11.21 28.94 30.42
N GLN A 715 -10.67 30.00 29.81
CA GLN A 715 -10.96 30.35 28.42
C GLN A 715 -9.70 30.78 27.68
N PHE A 716 -9.49 30.29 26.45
CA PHE A 716 -8.42 30.76 25.57
C PHE A 716 -8.88 30.72 24.12
N SER A 717 -8.72 31.85 23.42
CA SER A 717 -8.84 31.86 21.95
C SER A 717 -7.57 31.38 21.28
N GLU A 718 -6.41 31.70 21.84
CA GLU A 718 -5.13 31.17 21.39
C GLU A 718 -4.21 30.89 22.57
N VAL A 719 -3.45 29.80 22.47
CA VAL A 719 -2.28 29.51 23.30
C VAL A 719 -1.11 29.31 22.34
N GLU A 720 -0.35 30.38 22.14
CA GLU A 720 0.78 30.37 21.23
C GLU A 720 2.08 30.07 22.00
N ALA A 721 2.99 29.28 21.41
CA ALA A 721 4.28 28.93 22.00
C ALA A 721 5.43 29.26 21.04
N TYR A 722 6.47 29.94 21.53
CA TYR A 722 7.59 30.43 20.72
C TYR A 722 8.95 30.06 21.31
N LEU A 723 9.97 29.95 20.45
CA LEU A 723 11.37 29.72 20.84
C LEU A 723 12.09 31.01 21.29
N SER A 724 11.48 32.18 21.10
CA SER A 724 12.02 33.49 21.55
C SER A 724 10.94 34.41 22.09
#